data_AF-A0A8T2RS32-F1
#
_entry.id   AF-A0A8T2RS32-F1
#
_cell.length_a   1.000
_cell.length_b   1.000
_cell.length_c   1.000
_cell.angle_alpha   90.00
_cell.angle_beta   90.00
_cell.angle_gamma   90.00
#
_symmetry.space_group_name_H-M   'P 1'
#
loop_
_entity.id
_entity.type
_entity.pdbx_description
1 polymer ?
#
loop_
_entity_poly.entity_id
_entity_poly.type
_entity_poly.pdbx_seq_one_letter_code
_entity_poly.pdbx_strand_id
1 'polypeptide(L)'
;MGVWQSGWILFPKGFRNYVSKTCHAPLNELVRAGTVPSFSLVPVACNCHCCSDPSNTMEEEQVGITCYANSARGFSGIVKQRYSDFIVNEIDSEGNVVHLTSLNLSEEVLESQNEETHDNEDIDFSNLEKHLGAFRLLAGDADVDLLRGLLTNYIKGDTKDSKPIVLSADSDKLHRTEIHNFFKNRFSFLVTDTVDGPDSSSKCVRVRFWDRRCDGGLKRKRLRGPSGNKNKSKHQKHDGDVEQFDSRGASDDWPSQRGKFLQFHLYKENKDTHDTLMVLGKMLAVQPKSFGLAGTKDKRAVTTQRVTVFKQKASRLSALNRKLYGIKVGDFRYVDNALGLGQLSGNQFTITLRGIAAESDDIINDAAAMLKKSGFINYFGLQRFGTQSVSTFAIGAALLRGEWESAVNMILQPRNDEREDILEARKYFQKTRDADGTLLRMPRHLVTERAVLAGLKKSPGNYLQAINVIPRSMRMLYIHSYQSYLWNHAASKRITLYGLNEVVEGDLVFCKDNADIALCANEEHASQERVCSEMEVDEDQNDVEVGFDVSSKNVRYVTADDVALKKFNIRDVVLPLPGSKTLLPANAIANTYVELARKDSLDLEQSSHNVKEFSFTYLSGSYRHLVQDPKELDWKILKYGDDNEDLAETDWDKIKKIQNDDKKMEQKDSADASSSEVKEGNDRNQCTALQLKFMLSSSCYATMVLRELMKIPSSVAYHKSLTAEGS
;
A
#
# COMPACT_ATOMS: atom_id res chain seq x y z
N MET A 1 -16.73 23.56 -62.13
CA MET A 1 -16.02 22.66 -63.05
C MET A 1 -15.72 21.39 -62.28
N GLY A 2 -16.64 20.42 -62.23
CA GLY A 2 -16.64 19.21 -63.08
C GLY A 2 -15.86 18.11 -62.34
N VAL A 3 -16.31 16.88 -62.09
CA VAL A 3 -17.28 16.00 -62.78
C VAL A 3 -17.79 14.95 -61.77
N TRP A 4 -19.06 14.57 -61.92
CA TRP A 4 -19.75 13.48 -61.24
C TRP A 4 -19.28 12.09 -61.70
N GLN A 5 -19.26 11.09 -60.81
CA GLN A 5 -19.74 9.75 -61.18
C GLN A 5 -20.19 8.93 -59.97
N SER A 6 -21.39 8.40 -60.13
CA SER A 6 -22.20 7.58 -59.24
C SER A 6 -21.80 6.09 -59.32
N GLY A 7 -21.94 5.38 -58.20
CA GLY A 7 -21.87 3.91 -58.15
C GLY A 7 -22.79 3.39 -57.05
N TRP A 8 -23.87 2.71 -57.46
CA TRP A 8 -24.81 2.01 -56.59
C TRP A 8 -24.49 0.51 -56.51
N ILE A 9 -25.09 -0.14 -55.50
CA ILE A 9 -25.46 -1.57 -55.36
C ILE A 9 -24.42 -2.55 -54.75
N LEU A 10 -24.64 -2.97 -53.48
CA LEU A 10 -25.10 -4.33 -53.09
C LEU A 10 -25.07 -4.51 -51.55
N PHE A 11 -26.26 -4.64 -50.94
CA PHE A 11 -26.47 -5.15 -49.58
C PHE A 11 -26.80 -6.66 -49.64
N PRO A 12 -26.28 -7.50 -48.73
CA PRO A 12 -26.89 -8.80 -48.44
C PRO A 12 -27.96 -8.65 -47.34
N LYS A 13 -29.17 -9.13 -47.65
CA LYS A 13 -30.30 -9.36 -46.74
C LYS A 13 -30.19 -10.73 -46.04
N GLY A 14 -30.71 -10.80 -44.81
CA GLY A 14 -31.16 -12.02 -44.11
C GLY A 14 -31.33 -11.74 -42.60
N PHE A 15 -32.43 -11.11 -42.13
CA PHE A 15 -33.69 -11.73 -41.64
C PHE A 15 -33.44 -12.98 -40.75
N ARG A 16 -33.90 -13.09 -39.49
CA ARG A 16 -35.29 -12.92 -39.01
C ARG A 16 -35.38 -12.87 -37.45
N ASN A 17 -36.21 -11.95 -36.96
CA ASN A 17 -37.27 -12.03 -35.93
C ASN A 17 -37.09 -12.82 -34.61
N TYR A 18 -37.32 -12.11 -33.49
CA TYR A 18 -38.23 -12.53 -32.41
C TYR A 18 -38.75 -11.31 -31.63
N VAL A 19 -39.97 -10.85 -31.91
CA VAL A 19 -40.82 -10.04 -31.00
C VAL A 19 -42.27 -10.48 -31.21
N SER A 20 -42.92 -10.93 -30.14
CA SER A 20 -44.37 -11.10 -30.06
C SER A 20 -44.78 -10.57 -28.68
N LYS A 21 -45.58 -9.49 -28.64
CA LYS A 21 -47.00 -9.46 -28.25
C LYS A 21 -47.19 -9.61 -26.73
N THR A 22 -48.02 -8.86 -25.99
CA THR A 22 -49.09 -7.88 -26.26
C THR A 22 -49.60 -7.41 -24.90
N CYS A 23 -50.12 -6.17 -24.78
CA CYS A 23 -51.40 -5.89 -24.11
C CYS A 23 -51.89 -4.48 -24.51
N HIS A 24 -52.95 -4.45 -25.33
CA HIS A 24 -53.83 -3.30 -25.60
C HIS A 24 -54.79 -3.12 -24.39
N ALA A 25 -55.27 -1.93 -24.03
CA ALA A 25 -56.35 -1.14 -24.68
C ALA A 25 -56.79 0.00 -23.68
N PRO A 26 -57.72 0.93 -23.98
CA PRO A 26 -57.99 1.66 -25.24
C PRO A 26 -58.34 3.18 -25.08
N LEU A 27 -58.22 3.88 -26.23
CA LEU A 27 -59.03 4.96 -26.83
C LEU A 27 -59.50 6.24 -26.07
N ASN A 28 -58.98 7.37 -26.60
CA ASN A 28 -59.66 8.54 -27.22
C ASN A 28 -60.77 9.32 -26.50
N GLU A 29 -60.55 10.65 -26.38
CA GLU A 29 -61.51 11.68 -26.82
C GLU A 29 -60.83 12.99 -27.31
N LEU A 30 -61.15 13.37 -28.56
CA LEU A 30 -61.37 14.71 -29.17
C LEU A 30 -60.30 15.83 -29.00
N VAL A 31 -59.45 16.13 -30.00
CA VAL A 31 -59.68 16.95 -31.24
C VAL A 31 -59.96 18.45 -30.99
N ARG A 32 -58.95 19.33 -31.24
CA ARG A 32 -58.94 20.43 -32.24
C ARG A 32 -57.83 21.48 -32.01
N ALA A 33 -57.37 22.05 -33.14
CA ALA A 33 -56.38 23.11 -33.34
C ALA A 33 -54.93 22.64 -33.09
N GLY A 34 -54.01 22.58 -34.06
CA GLY A 34 -53.76 23.44 -35.20
C GLY A 34 -52.25 23.71 -35.17
N THR A 35 -51.57 23.61 -36.31
CA THR A 35 -50.11 23.78 -36.54
C THR A 35 -49.19 22.61 -36.17
N VAL A 36 -48.51 22.09 -37.21
CA VAL A 36 -47.35 21.21 -37.13
C VAL A 36 -46.12 22.08 -36.90
N PRO A 37 -45.24 21.72 -35.95
CA PRO A 37 -43.82 21.94 -36.17
C PRO A 37 -42.99 20.67 -35.95
N SER A 38 -41.98 20.55 -36.80
CA SER A 38 -40.78 19.72 -36.70
C SER A 38 -40.54 19.00 -35.37
N PHE A 39 -40.45 17.67 -35.41
CA PHE A 39 -39.82 16.89 -34.33
C PHE A 39 -38.33 17.22 -34.28
N SER A 40 -37.94 18.09 -33.35
CA SER A 40 -36.59 18.11 -32.81
C SER A 40 -36.47 17.01 -31.76
N LEU A 41 -35.44 16.18 -31.89
CA LEU A 41 -34.96 15.35 -30.79
C LEU A 41 -34.46 16.28 -29.68
N VAL A 42 -35.27 16.51 -28.66
CA VAL A 42 -34.82 17.13 -27.42
C VAL A 42 -34.06 16.06 -26.64
N PRO A 43 -32.77 16.25 -26.33
CA PRO A 43 -32.07 15.37 -25.41
C PRO A 43 -32.71 15.52 -24.03
N VAL A 44 -33.01 14.40 -23.38
CA VAL A 44 -33.34 14.37 -21.95
C VAL A 44 -32.13 14.93 -21.21
N ALA A 45 -32.21 16.20 -20.81
CA ALA A 45 -31.22 16.83 -19.97
C ALA A 45 -31.27 16.15 -18.60
N CYS A 46 -30.18 15.51 -18.21
CA CYS A 46 -29.95 15.08 -16.85
C CYS A 46 -29.87 16.34 -15.99
N ASN A 47 -30.90 16.59 -15.19
CA ASN A 47 -30.99 17.77 -14.31
C ASN A 47 -30.18 17.54 -13.01
N CYS A 48 -28.98 16.98 -13.13
CA CYS A 48 -28.00 16.95 -12.06
C CYS A 48 -27.13 18.21 -12.16
N HIS A 49 -27.12 19.02 -11.10
CA HIS A 49 -26.37 20.28 -10.99
C HIS A 49 -24.83 20.12 -11.00
N CYS A 50 -24.30 19.02 -11.54
CA CYS A 50 -22.87 18.68 -11.50
C CYS A 50 -22.21 18.61 -12.88
N CYS A 51 -22.86 19.09 -13.95
CA CYS A 51 -22.28 19.09 -15.29
C CYS A 51 -22.45 20.42 -16.00
N SER A 52 -21.57 21.40 -15.72
CA SER A 52 -21.04 22.40 -16.70
C SER A 52 -20.24 23.53 -16.04
N ASP A 53 -18.96 23.29 -15.70
CA ASP A 53 -17.91 24.33 -15.81
C ASP A 53 -16.50 23.68 -15.85
N PRO A 54 -15.63 23.95 -16.85
CA PRO A 54 -14.34 23.27 -17.02
C PRO A 54 -13.21 23.74 -16.07
N SER A 55 -13.50 24.62 -15.10
CA SER A 55 -12.54 25.22 -14.16
C SER A 55 -12.58 24.64 -12.74
N ASN A 56 -13.47 23.68 -12.47
CA ASN A 56 -13.86 23.37 -11.10
C ASN A 56 -12.90 22.38 -10.41
N THR A 57 -11.86 22.88 -9.75
CA THR A 57 -11.12 22.11 -8.73
C THR A 57 -12.05 21.79 -7.57
N MET A 58 -12.10 20.53 -7.13
CA MET A 58 -13.00 20.11 -6.05
C MET A 58 -12.82 20.95 -4.78
N GLU A 59 -13.92 21.49 -4.29
CA GLU A 59 -13.95 22.33 -3.10
C GLU A 59 -14.37 21.52 -1.86
N GLU A 60 -14.02 22.02 -0.67
CA GLU A 60 -14.34 21.38 0.61
C GLU A 60 -15.85 21.24 0.85
N GLU A 61 -16.62 22.26 0.46
CA GLU A 61 -18.08 22.27 0.63
C GLU A 61 -18.77 21.18 -0.19
N GLN A 62 -18.26 20.89 -1.40
CA GLN A 62 -18.79 19.86 -2.29
C GLN A 62 -18.71 18.44 -1.69
N VAL A 63 -17.81 18.24 -0.72
CA VAL A 63 -17.61 16.96 -0.03
C VAL A 63 -17.95 17.04 1.46
N GLY A 64 -18.70 18.06 1.87
CA GLY A 64 -19.24 18.18 3.21
C GLY A 64 -18.22 18.56 4.29
N ILE A 65 -17.10 19.19 3.94
CA ILE A 65 -16.10 19.70 4.89
C ILE A 65 -16.39 21.19 5.15
N THR A 66 -17.28 21.50 6.09
CA THR A 66 -17.76 22.90 6.27
C THR A 66 -17.54 23.46 7.68
N CYS A 67 -17.44 22.62 8.71
CA CYS A 67 -17.32 23.08 10.10
C CYS A 67 -15.85 23.08 10.60
N TYR A 68 -15.61 23.78 11.71
CA TYR A 68 -14.36 23.77 12.49
C TYR A 68 -14.66 23.37 13.94
N ALA A 69 -13.69 22.79 14.64
CA ALA A 69 -13.85 22.35 16.03
C ALA A 69 -13.85 23.52 17.02
N ASN A 70 -13.13 24.60 16.70
CA ASN A 70 -13.08 25.82 17.50
C ASN A 70 -13.18 27.09 16.65
N SER A 71 -13.38 28.22 17.33
CA SER A 71 -13.48 29.56 16.76
C SER A 71 -12.21 30.41 16.93
N ALA A 72 -11.05 29.78 17.18
CA ALA A 72 -9.78 30.49 17.25
C ALA A 72 -9.45 31.15 15.90
N ARG A 73 -8.74 32.28 15.94
CA ARG A 73 -8.32 32.99 14.73
C ARG A 73 -7.26 32.17 14.00
N GLY A 74 -7.49 31.91 12.71
CA GLY A 74 -6.52 31.25 11.84
C GLY A 74 -5.45 32.21 11.31
N PHE A 75 -4.47 31.63 10.62
CA PHE A 75 -3.36 32.34 9.95
C PHE A 75 -3.00 31.63 8.64
N SER A 76 -2.32 32.34 7.74
CA SER A 76 -1.88 31.75 6.46
C SER A 76 -0.48 31.17 6.57
N GLY A 77 -0.21 30.16 5.75
CA GLY A 77 1.09 29.49 5.65
C GLY A 77 1.10 28.48 4.51
N ILE A 78 2.31 28.11 4.08
CA ILE A 78 2.53 27.23 2.94
C ILE A 78 2.79 25.82 3.45
N VAL A 79 1.98 24.87 2.99
CA VAL A 79 2.09 23.45 3.31
C VAL A 79 2.85 22.74 2.19
N LYS A 80 3.81 21.87 2.56
CA LYS A 80 4.58 21.04 1.61
C LYS A 80 5.27 21.87 0.52
N GLN A 81 5.81 23.07 0.83
CA GLN A 81 6.66 23.82 -0.11
C GLN A 81 7.80 22.91 -0.58
N ARG A 82 8.53 22.32 0.37
CA ARG A 82 9.48 21.23 0.14
C ARG A 82 8.92 19.92 0.68
N TYR A 83 9.41 18.78 0.16
CA TYR A 83 8.99 17.47 0.66
C TYR A 83 9.62 17.16 2.04
N SER A 84 10.76 17.78 2.37
CA SER A 84 11.42 17.69 3.68
C SER A 84 10.68 18.44 4.78
N ASP A 85 9.80 19.38 4.43
CA ASP A 85 8.90 20.05 5.38
C ASP A 85 7.76 19.15 5.88
N PHE A 86 7.62 17.94 5.33
CA PHE A 86 6.55 17.01 5.70
C PHE A 86 7.14 15.63 5.96
N ILE A 87 7.43 15.36 7.23
CA ILE A 87 8.02 14.11 7.69
C ILE A 87 6.95 13.24 8.35
N VAL A 88 6.91 11.96 7.99
CA VAL A 88 5.95 10.98 8.52
C VAL A 88 6.67 9.73 9.01
N ASN A 89 6.56 9.44 10.30
CA ASN A 89 7.05 8.21 10.89
C ASN A 89 5.86 7.32 11.28
N GLU A 90 5.84 6.07 10.83
CA GLU A 90 4.82 5.10 11.24
C GLU A 90 4.87 4.87 12.75
N ILE A 91 3.71 4.61 13.38
CA ILE A 91 3.63 4.13 14.75
C ILE A 91 3.15 2.69 14.70
N ASP A 92 3.93 1.77 15.25
CA ASP A 92 3.58 0.36 15.25
C ASP A 92 2.38 0.04 16.14
N SER A 93 1.95 -1.22 16.13
CA SER A 93 0.86 -1.74 16.96
C SER A 93 1.13 -1.67 18.46
N GLU A 94 2.40 -1.57 18.88
CA GLU A 94 2.82 -1.45 20.28
C GLU A 94 2.92 0.01 20.73
N GLY A 95 2.84 0.97 19.79
CA GLY A 95 2.93 2.40 20.06
C GLY A 95 4.33 2.99 19.84
N ASN A 96 5.29 2.22 19.35
CA ASN A 96 6.64 2.72 19.07
C ASN A 96 6.68 3.49 17.75
N VAL A 97 7.39 4.62 17.74
CA VAL A 97 7.62 5.40 16.51
C VAL A 97 8.76 4.78 15.71
N VAL A 98 8.48 4.48 14.45
CA VAL A 98 9.40 3.84 13.52
C VAL A 98 10.37 4.88 12.97
N HIS A 99 11.62 4.80 13.40
CA HIS A 99 12.73 5.61 12.91
C HIS A 99 13.77 4.76 12.19
N LEU A 100 14.37 5.29 11.13
CA LEU A 100 15.55 4.69 10.55
C LEU A 100 16.75 5.10 11.42
N THR A 101 17.31 4.18 12.20
CA THR A 101 18.42 4.51 13.13
C THR A 101 19.76 3.97 12.65
N SER A 102 19.77 2.82 11.98
CA SER A 102 21.00 2.19 11.50
C SER A 102 20.82 1.55 10.13
N LEU A 103 21.82 1.74 9.26
CA LEU A 103 21.93 1.02 7.97
C LEU A 103 22.73 -0.29 8.10
N ASN A 104 23.41 -0.47 9.22
CA ASN A 104 24.28 -1.60 9.48
C ASN A 104 23.46 -2.80 9.95
N LEU A 105 24.04 -3.99 9.84
CA LEU A 105 23.47 -5.20 10.41
C LEU A 105 23.75 -5.20 11.91
N SER A 106 22.73 -5.44 12.74
CA SER A 106 22.92 -5.62 14.18
C SER A 106 23.70 -6.91 14.47
N GLU A 107 24.33 -6.99 15.65
CA GLU A 107 25.04 -8.18 16.10
C GLU A 107 24.11 -9.41 16.09
N GLU A 108 22.87 -9.29 16.56
CA GLU A 108 21.85 -10.36 16.49
C GLU A 108 21.59 -10.87 15.06
N VAL A 109 21.57 -9.95 14.07
CA VAL A 109 21.37 -10.31 12.65
C VAL A 109 22.64 -10.90 12.04
N LEU A 110 23.81 -10.55 12.56
CA LEU A 110 25.09 -11.14 12.17
C LEU A 110 25.30 -12.51 12.81
N GLU A 111 24.95 -12.70 14.08
CA GLU A 111 24.99 -13.97 14.80
C GLU A 111 24.07 -15.00 14.14
N SER A 112 22.82 -14.63 13.87
CA SER A 112 21.91 -15.49 13.11
C SER A 112 22.42 -15.81 11.70
N GLN A 113 23.28 -14.97 11.09
CA GLN A 113 23.97 -15.25 9.83
C GLN A 113 25.24 -16.10 10.01
N ASN A 114 25.96 -15.97 11.13
CA ASN A 114 27.16 -16.73 11.45
C ASN A 114 26.84 -18.16 11.92
N GLU A 115 25.67 -18.39 12.51
CA GLU A 115 25.12 -19.74 12.68
C GLU A 115 24.97 -20.46 11.32
N GLU A 116 24.76 -19.75 10.20
CA GLU A 116 24.79 -20.35 8.86
C GLU A 116 26.19 -20.81 8.41
N THR A 117 27.25 -20.26 9.03
CA THR A 117 28.63 -20.70 8.76
C THR A 117 29.09 -21.84 9.66
N HIS A 118 28.47 -22.01 10.84
CA HIS A 118 28.82 -23.08 11.77
C HIS A 118 28.21 -24.46 11.44
N ASP A 119 27.27 -24.56 10.49
CA ASP A 119 26.83 -25.83 9.91
C ASP A 119 27.77 -26.35 8.80
N ASN A 120 28.82 -25.60 8.45
CA ASN A 120 30.04 -26.20 7.91
C ASN A 120 31.00 -26.38 9.10
N GLU A 121 30.99 -27.57 9.69
CA GLU A 121 31.93 -27.97 10.74
C GLU A 121 33.31 -27.36 10.48
N ASP A 122 33.81 -26.59 11.45
CA ASP A 122 35.23 -26.27 11.57
C ASP A 122 36.01 -27.57 11.32
N ILE A 123 36.81 -27.61 10.24
CA ILE A 123 37.63 -28.77 9.93
C ILE A 123 38.62 -28.94 11.09
N ASP A 124 38.30 -29.87 11.98
CA ASP A 124 39.17 -30.27 13.06
C ASP A 124 40.38 -31.02 12.47
N PHE A 125 41.41 -30.26 12.10
CA PHE A 125 42.68 -30.80 11.63
C PHE A 125 43.37 -31.69 12.67
N SER A 126 42.94 -31.68 13.94
CA SER A 126 43.47 -32.61 14.96
C SER A 126 43.10 -34.07 14.68
N ASN A 127 42.03 -34.32 13.91
CA ASN A 127 41.59 -35.67 13.51
C ASN A 127 42.02 -36.10 12.09
N LEU A 128 42.80 -35.28 11.38
CA LEU A 128 43.18 -35.54 9.98
C LEU A 128 43.94 -36.88 9.82
N GLU A 129 44.92 -37.17 10.67
CA GLU A 129 45.67 -38.44 10.60
C GLU A 129 44.79 -39.66 10.90
N LYS A 130 43.76 -39.51 11.74
CA LYS A 130 42.79 -40.58 12.02
C LYS A 130 41.89 -40.84 10.81
N HIS A 131 41.45 -39.78 10.12
CA HIS A 131 40.67 -39.89 8.89
C HIS A 131 41.49 -40.47 7.74
N LEU A 132 42.76 -40.06 7.59
CA LEU A 132 43.68 -40.63 6.60
C LEU A 132 43.98 -42.11 6.91
N GLY A 133 44.08 -42.49 8.19
CA GLY A 133 44.21 -43.89 8.61
C GLY A 133 42.97 -44.75 8.28
N ALA A 134 41.76 -44.21 8.45
CA ALA A 134 40.53 -44.88 8.05
C ALA A 134 40.41 -45.02 6.52
N PHE A 135 40.83 -43.99 5.78
CA PHE A 135 40.87 -44.03 4.31
C PHE A 135 41.91 -45.01 3.79
N ARG A 136 43.05 -45.15 4.48
CA ARG A 136 44.10 -46.13 4.16
C ARG A 136 43.60 -47.56 4.20
N LEU A 137 42.75 -47.90 5.17
CA LEU A 137 42.12 -49.22 5.24
C LEU A 137 41.10 -49.45 4.11
N LEU A 138 40.54 -48.38 3.54
CA LEU A 138 39.52 -48.44 2.50
C LEU A 138 40.13 -48.50 1.09
N ALA A 139 41.08 -47.61 0.76
CA ALA A 139 41.57 -47.41 -0.61
C ALA A 139 43.08 -47.69 -0.80
N GLY A 140 43.80 -48.03 0.28
CA GLY A 140 45.24 -48.31 0.24
C GLY A 140 46.14 -47.08 0.29
N ASP A 141 47.45 -47.31 0.41
CA ASP A 141 48.44 -46.26 0.70
C ASP A 141 48.62 -45.23 -0.42
N ALA A 142 48.59 -45.66 -1.69
CA ALA A 142 48.81 -44.78 -2.84
C ALA A 142 47.71 -43.71 -2.98
N ASP A 143 46.46 -44.08 -2.71
CA ASP A 143 45.30 -43.19 -2.81
C ASP A 143 45.24 -42.20 -1.63
N VAL A 144 45.74 -42.61 -0.46
CA VAL A 144 45.86 -41.74 0.72
C VAL A 144 46.88 -40.63 0.49
N ASP A 145 48.00 -40.92 -0.17
CA ASP A 145 49.02 -39.90 -0.46
C ASP A 145 48.51 -38.85 -1.45
N LEU A 146 47.69 -39.25 -2.44
CA LEU A 146 46.99 -38.34 -3.34
C LEU A 146 46.00 -37.43 -2.59
N LEU A 147 45.21 -38.01 -1.67
CA LEU A 147 44.29 -37.24 -0.84
C LEU A 147 45.02 -36.28 0.11
N ARG A 148 46.11 -36.74 0.73
CA ARG A 148 46.97 -35.93 1.62
C ARG A 148 47.56 -34.73 0.87
N GLY A 149 48.01 -34.93 -0.37
CA GLY A 149 48.47 -33.85 -1.24
C GLY A 149 47.39 -32.80 -1.54
N LEU A 150 46.17 -33.25 -1.89
CA LEU A 150 45.05 -32.36 -2.18
C LEU A 150 44.60 -31.56 -0.95
N LEU A 151 44.55 -32.19 0.23
CA LEU A 151 44.20 -31.52 1.49
C LEU A 151 45.29 -30.55 1.95
N THR A 152 46.57 -30.83 1.69
CA THR A 152 47.67 -29.91 2.01
C THR A 152 47.60 -28.63 1.16
N ASN A 153 47.22 -28.75 -0.12
CA ASN A 153 47.01 -27.59 -0.98
C ASN A 153 45.82 -26.74 -0.53
N TYR A 154 44.78 -27.37 0.02
CA TYR A 154 43.64 -26.67 0.63
C TYR A 154 44.06 -25.86 1.85
N ILE A 155 44.87 -26.43 2.76
CA ILE A 155 45.37 -25.74 3.96
C ILE A 155 46.22 -24.51 3.60
N LYS A 156 47.00 -24.60 2.51
CA LYS A 156 47.84 -23.49 2.04
C LYS A 156 47.07 -22.37 1.31
N GLY A 157 45.75 -22.52 1.14
CA GLY A 157 44.88 -21.50 0.53
C GLY A 157 44.90 -21.45 -0.99
N ASP A 158 45.54 -22.41 -1.66
CA ASP A 158 45.73 -22.42 -3.12
C ASP A 158 44.69 -23.30 -3.83
N THR A 159 43.41 -22.95 -3.65
CA THR A 159 42.27 -23.76 -4.14
C THR A 159 41.87 -23.48 -5.59
N LYS A 160 42.39 -22.40 -6.19
CA LYS A 160 41.99 -21.96 -7.54
C LYS A 160 42.67 -22.75 -8.68
N ASP A 161 43.83 -23.37 -8.42
CA ASP A 161 44.60 -24.14 -9.42
C ASP A 161 44.79 -25.64 -9.07
N SER A 162 44.10 -26.15 -8.04
CA SER A 162 44.24 -27.56 -7.65
C SER A 162 43.55 -28.50 -8.64
N LYS A 163 44.34 -29.35 -9.30
CA LYS A 163 43.84 -30.37 -10.24
C LYS A 163 43.07 -31.48 -9.49
N PRO A 164 41.97 -32.01 -10.05
CA PRO A 164 41.23 -33.10 -9.44
C PRO A 164 42.10 -34.35 -9.32
N ILE A 165 41.99 -35.07 -8.20
CA ILE A 165 42.65 -36.36 -8.02
C ILE A 165 41.74 -37.47 -8.52
N VAL A 166 42.32 -38.50 -9.11
CA VAL A 166 41.62 -39.71 -9.54
C VAL A 166 42.21 -40.86 -8.74
N LEU A 167 41.36 -41.54 -7.99
CA LEU A 167 41.74 -42.69 -7.18
C LEU A 167 41.97 -43.93 -8.05
N SER A 168 42.57 -44.96 -7.45
CA SER A 168 42.89 -46.21 -8.13
C SER A 168 41.63 -46.86 -8.74
N ALA A 169 41.84 -47.60 -9.83
CA ALA A 169 40.75 -48.22 -10.57
C ALA A 169 40.07 -49.31 -9.73
N ASP A 170 38.77 -49.20 -9.57
CA ASP A 170 37.94 -50.11 -8.79
C ASP A 170 36.76 -50.62 -9.64
N SER A 171 36.69 -51.93 -9.80
CA SER A 171 35.65 -52.59 -10.58
C SER A 171 34.37 -52.82 -9.77
N ASP A 172 34.43 -52.86 -8.43
CA ASP A 172 33.29 -53.13 -7.57
C ASP A 172 32.45 -51.87 -7.33
N LYS A 173 31.15 -51.96 -7.60
CA LYS A 173 30.21 -50.85 -7.41
C LYS A 173 29.94 -50.57 -5.94
N LEU A 174 29.94 -51.60 -5.09
CA LEU A 174 29.69 -51.45 -3.66
C LEU A 174 30.85 -50.71 -3.01
N HIS A 175 32.08 -51.10 -3.32
CA HIS A 175 33.28 -50.46 -2.81
C HIS A 175 33.41 -48.99 -3.24
N ARG A 176 33.16 -48.65 -4.52
CA ARG A 176 33.05 -47.24 -4.96
C ARG A 176 32.00 -46.44 -4.19
N THR A 177 30.88 -47.06 -3.85
CA THR A 177 29.81 -46.39 -3.08
C THR A 177 30.25 -46.11 -1.64
N GLU A 178 31.02 -47.00 -1.02
CA GLU A 178 31.63 -46.78 0.29
C GLU A 178 32.64 -45.64 0.27
N ILE A 179 33.46 -45.54 -0.79
CA ILE A 179 34.37 -44.41 -1.02
C ILE A 179 33.59 -43.10 -1.14
N HIS A 180 32.51 -43.05 -1.94
CA HIS A 180 31.65 -41.86 -2.05
C HIS A 180 31.04 -41.45 -0.69
N ASN A 181 30.55 -42.42 0.07
CA ASN A 181 29.99 -42.18 1.40
C ASN A 181 31.06 -41.70 2.41
N PHE A 182 32.29 -42.20 2.31
CA PHE A 182 33.40 -41.76 3.14
C PHE A 182 33.67 -40.26 2.94
N PHE A 183 33.81 -39.78 1.70
CA PHE A 183 33.99 -38.35 1.41
C PHE A 183 32.79 -37.52 1.82
N LYS A 184 31.57 -37.99 1.55
CA LYS A 184 30.34 -37.28 1.91
C LYS A 184 30.22 -37.08 3.43
N ASN A 185 30.64 -38.06 4.22
CA ASN A 185 30.49 -38.03 5.68
C ASN A 185 31.66 -37.35 6.40
N ARG A 186 32.86 -37.30 5.79
CA ARG A 186 34.09 -36.82 6.45
C ARG A 186 34.73 -35.59 5.81
N PHE A 187 34.38 -35.29 4.57
CA PHE A 187 34.95 -34.20 3.77
C PHE A 187 33.86 -33.57 2.86
N SER A 188 32.84 -32.98 3.46
CA SER A 188 31.64 -32.44 2.78
C SER A 188 31.92 -31.35 1.73
N PHE A 189 33.06 -30.65 1.85
CA PHE A 189 33.54 -29.64 0.89
C PHE A 189 34.15 -30.25 -0.39
N LEU A 190 34.37 -31.57 -0.43
CA LEU A 190 34.83 -32.30 -1.61
C LEU A 190 33.66 -33.00 -2.32
N VAL A 191 33.65 -32.89 -3.65
CA VAL A 191 32.71 -33.56 -4.52
C VAL A 191 33.39 -34.77 -5.14
N THR A 192 32.67 -35.89 -5.20
CA THR A 192 33.15 -37.13 -5.78
C THR A 192 32.25 -37.59 -6.93
N ASP A 193 32.85 -38.03 -8.04
CA ASP A 193 32.14 -38.58 -9.19
C ASP A 193 32.86 -39.81 -9.77
N THR A 194 32.10 -40.81 -10.26
CA THR A 194 32.69 -42.00 -10.89
C THR A 194 33.00 -41.72 -12.36
N VAL A 195 34.25 -41.90 -12.77
CA VAL A 195 34.73 -41.75 -14.16
C VAL A 195 35.29 -43.06 -14.70
N ASP A 196 35.49 -43.13 -16.02
CA ASP A 196 36.12 -44.29 -16.67
C ASP A 196 37.62 -44.34 -16.34
N GLY A 197 38.11 -45.52 -16.00
CA GLY A 197 39.52 -45.78 -15.73
C GLY A 197 40.36 -45.88 -17.01
N PRO A 198 41.66 -46.19 -16.89
CA PRO A 198 42.59 -46.29 -18.02
C PRO A 198 42.16 -47.34 -19.06
N ASP A 199 41.51 -48.42 -18.59
CA ASP A 199 40.91 -49.45 -19.42
C ASP A 199 39.39 -49.27 -19.48
N SER A 200 38.78 -49.45 -20.65
CA SER A 200 37.34 -49.20 -20.91
C SER A 200 36.37 -50.05 -20.05
N SER A 201 36.86 -51.03 -19.31
CA SER A 201 36.10 -51.88 -18.39
C SER A 201 36.26 -51.50 -16.91
N SER A 202 37.18 -50.59 -16.58
CA SER A 202 37.48 -50.16 -15.22
C SER A 202 36.85 -48.80 -14.91
N LYS A 203 36.46 -48.56 -13.66
CA LYS A 203 35.90 -47.28 -13.19
C LYS A 203 36.77 -46.76 -12.06
N CYS A 204 36.91 -45.45 -11.93
CA CYS A 204 37.63 -44.82 -10.82
C CYS A 204 36.80 -43.69 -10.23
N VAL A 205 37.08 -43.35 -8.97
CA VAL A 205 36.42 -42.24 -8.28
C VAL A 205 37.32 -41.02 -8.40
N ARG A 206 36.79 -39.96 -8.97
CA ARG A 206 37.45 -38.65 -9.04
C ARG A 206 36.97 -37.78 -7.89
N VAL A 207 37.91 -37.09 -7.24
CA VAL A 207 37.65 -36.20 -6.11
C VAL A 207 38.10 -34.79 -6.46
N ARG A 208 37.24 -33.81 -6.25
CA ARG A 208 37.49 -32.40 -6.59
C ARG A 208 36.82 -31.44 -5.60
N PHE A 209 37.27 -30.20 -5.56
CA PHE A 209 36.55 -29.15 -4.82
C PHE A 209 35.22 -28.81 -5.49
N TRP A 210 34.26 -28.37 -4.69
CA TRP A 210 32.98 -27.87 -5.18
C TRP A 210 33.17 -26.49 -5.85
N ASP A 211 33.06 -26.42 -7.19
CA ASP A 211 33.04 -25.15 -7.95
C ASP A 211 31.68 -24.98 -8.64
N ARG A 212 31.01 -23.84 -8.35
CA ARG A 212 29.72 -23.43 -8.94
C ARG A 212 29.77 -23.19 -10.45
N ARG A 213 30.95 -23.04 -11.07
CA ARG A 213 31.08 -22.71 -12.51
C ARG A 213 31.00 -23.91 -13.46
N CYS A 214 31.24 -25.13 -12.97
CA CYS A 214 31.43 -26.30 -13.83
C CYS A 214 30.25 -27.29 -13.86
N ASP A 215 29.25 -27.16 -12.97
CA ASP A 215 28.07 -28.06 -12.97
C ASP A 215 26.88 -27.50 -13.78
N GLY A 216 27.20 -26.93 -14.95
CA GLY A 216 26.23 -26.52 -15.96
C GLY A 216 25.95 -27.68 -16.93
N GLY A 217 25.26 -28.73 -16.49
CA GLY A 217 25.22 -29.94 -17.32
C GLY A 217 24.09 -30.96 -17.14
N LEU A 218 23.11 -30.79 -16.24
CA LEU A 218 21.97 -31.73 -16.14
C LEU A 218 20.63 -30.99 -16.07
N LYS A 219 20.32 -30.24 -17.13
CA LYS A 219 18.92 -29.91 -17.46
C LYS A 219 18.21 -31.22 -17.82
N ARG A 220 17.38 -31.75 -16.90
CA ARG A 220 16.39 -32.78 -17.25
C ARG A 220 15.47 -32.22 -18.34
N LYS A 221 15.73 -32.58 -19.60
CA LYS A 221 14.83 -32.36 -20.74
C LYS A 221 13.49 -33.02 -20.41
N ARG A 222 12.46 -32.20 -20.12
CA ARG A 222 11.07 -32.63 -20.21
C ARG A 222 10.73 -32.79 -21.69
N LEU A 223 10.85 -34.01 -22.19
CA LEU A 223 10.25 -34.42 -23.45
C LEU A 223 8.72 -34.30 -23.31
N ARG A 224 8.12 -33.42 -24.12
CA ARG A 224 6.68 -33.36 -24.36
C ARG A 224 6.25 -34.63 -25.10
N GLY A 225 5.36 -35.39 -24.49
CA GLY A 225 4.59 -36.50 -25.06
C GLY A 225 3.23 -36.59 -24.36
N PRO A 226 2.17 -37.10 -25.02
CA PRO A 226 0.82 -36.56 -24.90
C PRO A 226 0.01 -37.11 -23.73
N SER A 227 -0.89 -36.26 -23.21
CA SER A 227 -2.20 -36.56 -22.63
C SER A 227 -2.36 -37.95 -21.98
N GLY A 228 -2.19 -38.01 -20.65
CA GLY A 228 -2.50 -39.20 -19.85
C GLY A 228 -2.89 -38.80 -18.43
N ASN A 229 -4.19 -38.74 -18.20
CA ASN A 229 -4.84 -38.48 -16.92
C ASN A 229 -4.44 -39.55 -15.88
N LYS A 230 -3.64 -39.20 -14.85
CA LYS A 230 -3.48 -40.03 -13.63
C LYS A 230 -3.29 -39.17 -12.38
N ASN A 231 -4.34 -39.13 -11.58
CA ASN A 231 -4.34 -38.81 -10.16
C ASN A 231 -3.18 -39.48 -9.42
N LYS A 232 -2.38 -38.70 -8.70
CA LYS A 232 -1.54 -39.20 -7.59
C LYS A 232 -1.60 -38.23 -6.41
N SER A 233 -2.43 -38.64 -5.44
CA SER A 233 -2.35 -38.46 -3.99
C SER A 233 -1.45 -37.34 -3.46
N LYS A 234 -2.11 -36.31 -2.91
CA LYS A 234 -1.56 -35.36 -1.94
C LYS A 234 -0.95 -36.12 -0.75
N HIS A 235 0.36 -36.06 -0.58
CA HIS A 235 0.94 -36.05 0.76
C HIS A 235 0.86 -34.60 1.25
N GLN A 236 0.10 -34.39 2.31
CA GLN A 236 -0.01 -33.14 3.05
C GLN A 236 1.38 -32.63 3.40
N LYS A 237 1.80 -31.52 2.77
CA LYS A 237 2.74 -30.58 3.37
C LYS A 237 1.89 -29.58 4.15
N HIS A 238 2.09 -29.57 5.46
CA HIS A 238 1.38 -28.72 6.41
C HIS A 238 2.02 -27.32 6.46
N ASP A 239 2.10 -26.64 5.32
CA ASP A 239 2.64 -25.28 5.23
C ASP A 239 1.85 -24.52 4.15
N GLY A 240 0.66 -24.02 4.53
CA GLY A 240 -0.25 -23.29 3.64
C GLY A 240 0.34 -21.95 3.13
N ASP A 241 1.33 -21.40 3.82
CA ASP A 241 1.88 -20.08 3.53
C ASP A 241 2.80 -20.05 2.29
N VAL A 242 3.37 -21.19 1.89
CA VAL A 242 4.42 -21.23 0.86
C VAL A 242 3.86 -21.01 -0.55
N GLU A 243 2.57 -21.28 -0.79
CA GLU A 243 1.95 -21.06 -2.10
C GLU A 243 1.70 -19.57 -2.40
N GLN A 244 1.60 -18.72 -1.37
CA GLN A 244 1.30 -17.30 -1.53
C GLN A 244 2.54 -16.48 -1.96
N PHE A 245 3.75 -16.84 -1.50
CA PHE A 245 4.97 -16.05 -1.67
C PHE A 245 5.92 -16.56 -2.77
N ASP A 246 6.74 -15.67 -3.33
CA ASP A 246 7.65 -16.00 -4.44
C ASP A 246 8.93 -16.70 -3.96
N SER A 247 9.20 -17.89 -4.46
CA SER A 247 10.41 -18.66 -4.14
C SER A 247 11.66 -18.26 -4.96
N ARG A 248 11.52 -17.41 -5.99
CA ARG A 248 12.62 -17.08 -6.93
C ARG A 248 13.79 -16.27 -6.34
N GLY A 249 13.69 -15.88 -5.08
CA GLY A 249 14.78 -15.24 -4.32
C GLY A 249 14.99 -15.82 -2.93
N ALA A 250 14.22 -16.84 -2.52
CA ALA A 250 14.42 -17.50 -1.25
C ALA A 250 15.73 -18.32 -1.32
N SER A 251 16.57 -18.23 -0.28
CA SER A 251 17.67 -19.17 -0.12
C SER A 251 17.08 -20.58 -0.04
N ASP A 252 17.53 -21.51 -0.89
CA ASP A 252 17.14 -22.92 -0.79
C ASP A 252 17.51 -23.48 0.60
N ASP A 253 18.54 -22.91 1.22
CA ASP A 253 18.99 -23.15 2.59
C ASP A 253 18.47 -22.01 3.51
N TRP A 254 17.16 -21.98 3.81
CA TRP A 254 16.62 -21.07 4.82
C TRP A 254 16.52 -21.80 6.17
N PRO A 255 17.22 -21.37 7.23
CA PRO A 255 17.18 -22.04 8.53
C PRO A 255 15.77 -22.11 9.11
N SER A 256 15.39 -23.26 9.68
CA SER A 256 14.06 -23.45 10.28
C SER A 256 13.84 -22.61 11.54
N GLN A 257 14.92 -22.31 12.28
CA GLN A 257 14.89 -21.47 13.48
C GLN A 257 14.85 -19.97 13.18
N ARG A 258 15.13 -19.57 11.92
CA ARG A 258 15.04 -18.17 11.51
C ARG A 258 13.64 -17.85 11.02
N GLY A 259 13.07 -16.76 11.53
CA GLY A 259 11.78 -16.24 11.08
C GLY A 259 11.67 -16.15 9.56
N LYS A 260 10.50 -16.53 9.04
CA LYS A 260 10.24 -16.65 7.59
C LYS A 260 10.39 -15.31 6.84
N PHE A 261 10.27 -14.19 7.53
CA PHE A 261 10.30 -12.84 6.95
C PHE A 261 11.42 -12.00 7.53
N LEU A 262 12.01 -11.16 6.67
CA LEU A 262 12.89 -10.09 7.10
C LEU A 262 12.07 -8.81 7.23
N GLN A 263 11.93 -8.31 8.45
CA GLN A 263 11.45 -6.97 8.75
C GLN A 263 12.60 -5.97 8.60
N PHE A 264 12.30 -4.78 8.07
CA PHE A 264 13.21 -3.66 7.99
C PHE A 264 12.45 -2.33 7.98
N HIS A 265 13.13 -1.25 8.34
CA HIS A 265 12.61 0.11 8.22
C HIS A 265 12.91 0.64 6.82
N LEU A 266 11.87 1.09 6.13
CA LEU A 266 11.93 1.71 4.82
C LEU A 266 11.82 3.22 4.97
N TYR A 267 12.91 3.92 4.67
CA TYR A 267 12.95 5.36 4.52
C TYR A 267 12.85 5.74 3.04
N LYS A 268 11.97 6.68 2.70
CA LYS A 268 11.80 7.18 1.33
C LYS A 268 11.59 8.70 1.28
N GLU A 269 12.13 9.33 0.25
CA GLU A 269 12.02 10.77 -0.02
C GLU A 269 11.33 10.99 -1.37
N ASN A 270 10.20 11.69 -1.36
CA ASN A 270 9.45 12.06 -2.57
C ASN A 270 9.10 10.86 -3.50
N LYS A 271 8.74 9.72 -2.90
CA LYS A 271 8.44 8.46 -3.61
C LYS A 271 7.17 7.80 -3.09
N ASP A 272 6.48 7.13 -4.00
CA ASP A 272 5.35 6.26 -3.66
C ASP A 272 5.84 4.95 -3.02
N THR A 273 5.10 4.43 -2.04
CA THR A 273 5.47 3.19 -1.34
C THR A 273 5.50 2.01 -2.31
N HIS A 274 4.50 1.85 -3.18
CA HIS A 274 4.43 0.71 -4.10
C HIS A 274 5.53 0.78 -5.17
N ASP A 275 5.77 1.96 -5.75
CA ASP A 275 6.89 2.17 -6.69
C ASP A 275 8.23 1.80 -6.06
N THR A 276 8.42 2.15 -4.78
CA THR A 276 9.63 1.83 -4.01
C THR A 276 9.80 0.33 -3.84
N LEU A 277 8.73 -0.40 -3.47
CA LEU A 277 8.76 -1.86 -3.36
C LEU A 277 8.98 -2.54 -4.72
N MET A 278 8.46 -1.98 -5.81
CA MET A 278 8.75 -2.50 -7.17
C MET A 278 10.23 -2.36 -7.53
N VAL A 279 10.88 -1.26 -7.14
CA VAL A 279 12.33 -1.07 -7.34
C VAL A 279 13.11 -2.10 -6.51
N LEU A 280 12.79 -2.24 -5.22
CA LEU A 280 13.44 -3.22 -4.34
C LEU A 280 13.23 -4.66 -4.85
N GLY A 281 12.01 -5.02 -5.24
CA GLY A 281 11.67 -6.33 -5.77
C GLY A 281 12.46 -6.66 -7.03
N LYS A 282 12.60 -5.71 -7.97
CA LYS A 282 13.45 -5.91 -9.17
C LYS A 282 14.92 -6.14 -8.82
N MET A 283 15.46 -5.40 -7.86
CA MET A 283 16.86 -5.53 -7.44
C MET A 283 17.12 -6.82 -6.65
N LEU A 284 16.13 -7.31 -5.91
CA LEU A 284 16.19 -8.56 -5.13
C LEU A 284 15.76 -9.80 -5.94
N ALA A 285 15.21 -9.61 -7.14
CA ALA A 285 14.59 -10.63 -7.98
C ALA A 285 13.38 -11.33 -7.31
N VAL A 286 12.55 -10.55 -6.61
CA VAL A 286 11.29 -11.01 -5.99
C VAL A 286 10.11 -10.19 -6.48
N GLN A 287 8.91 -10.79 -6.47
CA GLN A 287 7.68 -10.07 -6.81
C GLN A 287 7.23 -9.11 -5.69
N PRO A 288 6.48 -8.03 -6.03
CA PRO A 288 5.90 -7.13 -5.05
C PRO A 288 5.03 -7.81 -3.98
N LYS A 289 4.36 -8.92 -4.32
CA LYS A 289 3.56 -9.73 -3.38
C LYS A 289 4.37 -10.35 -2.23
N SER A 290 5.69 -10.43 -2.38
CA SER A 290 6.59 -10.92 -1.33
C SER A 290 6.86 -9.90 -0.24
N PHE A 291 6.37 -8.66 -0.39
CA PHE A 291 6.48 -7.61 0.61
C PHE A 291 5.16 -7.45 1.38
N GLY A 292 5.25 -7.34 2.70
CA GLY A 292 4.15 -6.94 3.57
C GLY A 292 4.32 -5.51 4.09
N LEU A 293 3.21 -4.77 4.20
CA LEU A 293 3.17 -3.38 4.65
C LEU A 293 1.91 -3.12 5.48
N ALA A 294 2.03 -2.29 6.53
CA ALA A 294 0.89 -1.92 7.36
C ALA A 294 0.01 -0.85 6.71
N GLY A 295 0.61 0.03 5.91
CA GLY A 295 -0.11 1.02 5.11
C GLY A 295 0.81 1.77 4.16
N THR A 296 0.21 2.49 3.22
CA THR A 296 0.93 3.40 2.32
C THR A 296 1.15 4.76 2.97
N LYS A 297 2.28 5.42 2.68
CA LYS A 297 2.57 6.78 3.18
C LYS A 297 2.63 7.78 2.02
N ASP A 298 2.47 9.06 2.33
CA ASP A 298 2.52 10.16 1.36
C ASP A 298 3.71 10.07 0.40
N LYS A 299 3.45 10.30 -0.89
CA LYS A 299 4.51 10.41 -1.91
C LYS A 299 5.36 11.66 -1.71
N ARG A 300 4.73 12.85 -1.65
CA ARG A 300 5.42 14.14 -1.47
C ARG A 300 5.67 14.40 0.02
N ALA A 301 6.58 13.63 0.58
CA ALA A 301 6.99 13.65 1.98
C ALA A 301 8.34 12.92 2.14
N VAL A 302 8.95 13.06 3.31
CA VAL A 302 9.95 12.12 3.83
C VAL A 302 9.23 11.16 4.76
N THR A 303 9.35 9.85 4.53
CA THR A 303 8.57 8.89 5.31
C THR A 303 9.38 7.68 5.73
N THR A 304 9.18 7.23 6.96
CA THR A 304 9.75 5.99 7.51
C THR A 304 8.62 5.05 7.92
N GLN A 305 8.65 3.79 7.45
CA GLN A 305 7.64 2.77 7.76
C GLN A 305 8.25 1.37 7.87
N ARG A 306 7.59 0.45 8.56
CA ARG A 306 8.01 -0.96 8.60
C ARG A 306 7.58 -1.68 7.33
N VAL A 307 8.44 -2.58 6.86
CA VAL A 307 8.17 -3.46 5.72
C VAL A 307 8.72 -4.84 6.07
N THR A 308 8.01 -5.89 5.63
CA THR A 308 8.50 -7.27 5.70
C THR A 308 8.74 -7.80 4.30
N VAL A 309 9.71 -8.71 4.13
CA VAL A 309 9.95 -9.40 2.87
C VAL A 309 10.22 -10.89 3.11
N PHE A 310 9.58 -11.75 2.34
CA PHE A 310 9.70 -13.21 2.51
C PHE A 310 11.10 -13.73 2.15
N LYS A 311 11.71 -14.46 3.09
CA LYS A 311 12.97 -15.20 2.93
C LYS A 311 14.11 -14.44 2.23
N GLN A 312 14.37 -13.19 2.62
CA GLN A 312 15.53 -12.42 2.15
C GLN A 312 16.55 -12.21 3.28
N LYS A 313 17.84 -12.27 2.95
CA LYS A 313 18.93 -11.97 3.90
C LYS A 313 19.11 -10.46 4.06
N ALA A 314 19.30 -10.00 5.29
CA ALA A 314 19.50 -8.58 5.60
C ALA A 314 20.72 -7.98 4.87
N SER A 315 21.80 -8.75 4.71
CA SER A 315 23.01 -8.34 3.97
C SER A 315 22.72 -7.96 2.51
N ARG A 316 21.78 -8.65 1.85
CA ARG A 316 21.37 -8.32 0.48
C ARG A 316 20.68 -6.97 0.42
N LEU A 317 19.78 -6.67 1.35
CA LEU A 317 19.06 -5.39 1.40
C LEU A 317 20.00 -4.24 1.78
N SER A 318 20.83 -4.42 2.82
CA SER A 318 21.80 -3.40 3.24
C SER A 318 22.75 -3.02 2.10
N ALA A 319 23.20 -3.99 1.30
CA ALA A 319 24.04 -3.73 0.13
C ALA A 319 23.36 -2.85 -0.95
N LEU A 320 22.02 -2.83 -1.01
CA LEU A 320 21.29 -1.99 -1.97
C LEU A 320 21.37 -0.50 -1.63
N ASN A 321 21.60 -0.13 -0.36
CA ASN A 321 21.64 1.28 0.07
C ASN A 321 22.62 2.15 -0.73
N ARG A 322 23.68 1.55 -1.29
CA ARG A 322 24.69 2.22 -2.13
C ARG A 322 24.16 2.62 -3.51
N LYS A 323 23.12 1.92 -4.00
CA LYS A 323 22.52 2.11 -5.34
C LYS A 323 21.15 2.79 -5.29
N LEU A 324 20.56 2.86 -4.11
CA LEU A 324 19.23 3.45 -3.88
C LEU A 324 19.32 4.97 -3.69
N TYR A 325 18.63 5.72 -4.55
CA TYR A 325 18.51 7.18 -4.48
C TYR A 325 17.16 7.57 -3.87
N GLY A 326 17.19 8.40 -2.82
CA GLY A 326 15.99 8.80 -2.06
C GLY A 326 15.26 7.62 -1.39
N ILE A 327 15.93 6.47 -1.24
CA ILE A 327 15.45 5.29 -0.53
C ILE A 327 16.60 4.77 0.34
N LYS A 328 16.31 4.43 1.59
CA LYS A 328 17.22 3.72 2.50
C LYS A 328 16.46 2.62 3.23
N VAL A 329 17.16 1.53 3.50
CA VAL A 329 16.66 0.37 4.26
C VAL A 329 17.61 0.07 5.41
N GLY A 330 17.07 -0.21 6.58
CA GLY A 330 17.85 -0.40 7.81
C GLY A 330 17.04 -1.09 8.90
N ASP A 331 17.58 -1.12 10.11
CA ASP A 331 16.91 -1.67 11.30
C ASP A 331 16.30 -3.06 11.04
N PHE A 332 17.17 -3.97 10.61
CA PHE A 332 16.78 -5.31 10.15
C PHE A 332 16.44 -6.23 11.32
N ARG A 333 15.37 -7.02 11.18
CA ARG A 333 14.98 -8.06 12.15
C ARG A 333 14.29 -9.23 11.46
N TYR A 334 14.60 -10.46 11.83
CA TYR A 334 13.85 -11.63 11.34
C TYR A 334 12.59 -11.86 12.19
N VAL A 335 11.46 -12.12 11.53
CA VAL A 335 10.14 -12.31 12.16
C VAL A 335 9.38 -13.45 11.48
N ASP A 336 8.47 -14.09 12.21
CA ASP A 336 7.74 -15.25 11.71
C ASP A 336 6.58 -14.90 10.78
N ASN A 337 5.97 -13.73 11.00
CA ASN A 337 4.76 -13.30 10.30
C ASN A 337 5.03 -12.11 9.36
N ALA A 338 4.33 -12.09 8.23
CA ALA A 338 4.30 -10.94 7.34
C ALA A 338 3.55 -9.77 8.01
N LEU A 339 3.97 -8.56 7.69
CA LEU A 339 3.24 -7.35 8.07
C LEU A 339 2.00 -7.20 7.16
N GLY A 340 0.82 -7.31 7.77
CA GLY A 340 -0.47 -7.13 7.10
C GLY A 340 -0.96 -5.68 7.14
N LEU A 341 -1.87 -5.35 6.22
CA LEU A 341 -2.54 -4.04 6.20
C LEU A 341 -3.26 -3.78 7.53
N GLY A 342 -3.23 -2.53 8.00
CA GLY A 342 -3.88 -2.15 9.26
C GLY A 342 -3.07 -2.46 10.53
N GLN A 343 -1.94 -3.17 10.45
CA GLN A 343 -1.05 -3.47 11.59
C GLN A 343 -0.16 -2.28 12.00
N LEU A 344 -0.79 -1.11 12.19
CA LEU A 344 -0.20 0.12 12.70
C LEU A 344 -1.22 0.82 13.62
N SER A 345 -0.74 1.50 14.67
CA SER A 345 -1.63 2.28 15.53
C SER A 345 -1.83 3.70 15.02
N GLY A 346 -0.89 4.23 14.23
CA GLY A 346 -0.94 5.60 13.74
C GLY A 346 0.29 6.05 12.97
N ASN A 347 0.44 7.38 12.85
CA ASN A 347 1.61 8.03 12.28
C ASN A 347 1.97 9.27 13.11
N GLN A 348 3.26 9.46 13.36
CA GLN A 348 3.82 10.71 13.86
C GLN A 348 4.15 11.61 12.68
N PHE A 349 3.75 12.87 12.79
CA PHE A 349 3.99 13.91 11.80
C PHE A 349 4.94 14.94 12.38
N THR A 350 5.95 15.34 11.60
CA THR A 350 6.69 16.59 11.80
C THR A 350 6.48 17.44 10.56
N ILE A 351 5.73 18.53 10.70
CA ILE A 351 5.29 19.38 9.59
C ILE A 351 5.80 20.79 9.82
N THR A 352 6.50 21.34 8.83
CA THR A 352 6.93 22.74 8.83
C THR A 352 6.04 23.54 7.87
N LEU A 353 5.31 24.51 8.41
CA LEU A 353 4.59 25.51 7.65
C LEU A 353 5.53 26.69 7.37
N ARG A 354 5.67 27.09 6.12
CA ARG A 354 6.54 28.21 5.70
C ARG A 354 5.73 29.46 5.37
N GLY A 355 6.39 30.61 5.28
CA GLY A 355 5.77 31.87 4.86
C GLY A 355 4.56 32.26 5.72
N ILE A 356 4.68 32.15 7.05
CA ILE A 356 3.55 32.42 7.94
C ILE A 356 3.19 33.89 7.90
N ALA A 357 1.93 34.17 7.55
CA ALA A 357 1.32 35.49 7.63
C ALA A 357 0.37 35.53 8.83
N ALA A 358 0.89 36.02 9.96
CA ALA A 358 0.16 36.30 11.19
C ALA A 358 0.57 37.68 11.73
N GLU A 359 -0.35 38.38 12.38
CA GLU A 359 -0.09 39.72 12.96
C GLU A 359 0.86 39.65 14.17
N SER A 360 0.84 38.54 14.91
CA SER A 360 1.72 38.28 16.03
C SER A 360 1.93 36.77 16.25
N ASP A 361 3.02 36.42 16.91
CA ASP A 361 3.32 35.05 17.33
C ASP A 361 2.27 34.52 18.33
N ASP A 362 1.59 35.41 19.07
CA ASP A 362 0.51 35.05 20.00
C ASP A 362 -0.68 34.38 19.29
N ILE A 363 -1.04 34.84 18.09
CA ILE A 363 -2.12 34.23 17.29
C ILE A 363 -1.78 32.77 16.96
N ILE A 364 -0.50 32.51 16.63
CA ILE A 364 -0.02 31.17 16.29
C ILE A 364 -0.08 30.27 17.53
N ASN A 365 0.40 30.77 18.67
CA ASN A 365 0.38 30.05 19.95
C ASN A 365 -1.05 29.76 20.43
N ASP A 366 -1.95 30.73 20.34
CA ASP A 366 -3.36 30.58 20.71
C ASP A 366 -4.07 29.54 19.82
N ALA A 367 -3.84 29.60 18.50
CA ALA A 367 -4.40 28.62 17.57
C ALA A 367 -3.91 27.20 17.86
N ALA A 368 -2.61 27.02 18.12
CA ALA A 368 -2.01 25.73 18.48
C ALA A 368 -2.51 25.22 19.84
N ALA A 369 -2.62 26.10 20.85
CA ALA A 369 -3.18 25.76 22.15
C ALA A 369 -4.66 25.37 22.07
N MET A 370 -5.45 26.05 21.23
CA MET A 370 -6.85 25.67 21.01
C MET A 370 -6.98 24.36 20.26
N LEU A 371 -6.17 24.12 19.24
CA LEU A 371 -6.12 22.82 18.57
C LEU A 371 -5.80 21.68 19.56
N LYS A 372 -4.85 21.89 20.48
CA LYS A 372 -4.50 20.91 21.53
C LYS A 372 -5.67 20.61 22.47
N LYS A 373 -6.53 21.60 22.74
CA LYS A 373 -7.68 21.49 23.66
C LYS A 373 -8.94 20.93 22.99
N SER A 374 -9.28 21.45 21.80
CA SER A 374 -10.51 21.09 21.09
C SER A 374 -10.37 19.86 20.21
N GLY A 375 -9.14 19.48 19.83
CA GLY A 375 -8.91 18.54 18.76
C GLY A 375 -9.36 19.11 17.42
N PHE A 376 -9.63 18.22 16.47
CA PHE A 376 -10.11 18.54 15.12
C PHE A 376 -11.26 17.60 14.71
N ILE A 377 -12.09 18.06 13.78
CA ILE A 377 -13.16 17.22 13.20
C ILE A 377 -12.50 16.23 12.24
N ASN A 378 -12.81 14.94 12.41
CA ASN A 378 -12.12 13.86 11.75
C ASN A 378 -12.60 13.58 10.31
N TYR A 379 -12.75 14.64 9.50
CA TYR A 379 -13.16 14.54 8.10
C TYR A 379 -12.24 13.66 7.26
N PHE A 380 -12.81 13.06 6.21
CA PHE A 380 -12.04 12.58 5.08
C PHE A 380 -11.58 13.78 4.26
N GLY A 381 -10.26 13.99 4.16
CA GLY A 381 -9.70 15.11 3.40
C GLY A 381 -9.89 14.95 1.89
N LEU A 382 -9.69 16.04 1.13
CA LEU A 382 -9.86 16.08 -0.34
C LEU A 382 -9.08 14.99 -1.11
N GLN A 383 -7.93 14.55 -0.58
CA GLN A 383 -7.18 13.43 -1.15
C GLN A 383 -8.02 12.15 -1.30
N ARG A 384 -9.02 11.93 -0.44
CA ARG A 384 -9.90 10.76 -0.49
C ARG A 384 -10.83 10.77 -1.71
N PHE A 385 -11.17 11.97 -2.19
CA PHE A 385 -12.12 12.18 -3.28
C PHE A 385 -11.44 12.34 -4.65
N GLY A 386 -10.11 12.22 -4.68
CA GLY A 386 -9.27 12.45 -5.85
C GLY A 386 -8.89 13.92 -6.02
N THR A 387 -7.75 14.16 -6.68
CA THR A 387 -7.28 15.52 -6.99
C THR A 387 -7.64 15.97 -8.40
N GLN A 388 -8.41 15.17 -9.13
CA GLN A 388 -8.75 15.37 -10.53
C GLN A 388 -10.16 15.94 -10.67
N SER A 389 -10.47 16.48 -11.84
CA SER A 389 -11.81 16.98 -12.21
C SER A 389 -12.95 15.96 -12.09
N VAL A 390 -12.65 14.65 -12.08
CA VAL A 390 -13.64 13.59 -11.81
C VAL A 390 -13.53 13.13 -10.38
N SER A 391 -14.61 13.29 -9.62
CA SER A 391 -14.66 12.85 -8.24
C SER A 391 -14.74 11.33 -8.12
N THR A 392 -13.94 10.75 -7.24
CA THR A 392 -13.94 9.30 -7.00
C THR A 392 -15.28 8.82 -6.44
N PHE A 393 -15.94 9.65 -5.62
CA PHE A 393 -17.24 9.32 -5.03
C PHE A 393 -18.34 9.25 -6.08
N ALA A 394 -18.29 10.05 -7.16
CA ALA A 394 -19.29 9.97 -8.21
C ALA A 394 -19.14 8.70 -9.05
N ILE A 395 -17.90 8.24 -9.27
CA ILE A 395 -17.65 6.90 -9.85
C ILE A 395 -18.19 5.82 -8.90
N GLY A 396 -17.96 5.96 -7.59
CA GLY A 396 -18.50 5.06 -6.57
C GLY A 396 -20.03 4.97 -6.61
N ALA A 397 -20.72 6.10 -6.73
CA ALA A 397 -22.17 6.16 -6.85
C ALA A 397 -22.66 5.46 -8.13
N ALA A 398 -21.99 5.67 -9.27
CA ALA A 398 -22.31 4.98 -10.53
C ALA A 398 -22.14 3.45 -10.41
N LEU A 399 -21.08 2.99 -9.72
CA LEU A 399 -20.87 1.57 -9.45
C LEU A 399 -21.97 0.98 -8.56
N LEU A 400 -22.35 1.68 -7.48
CA LEU A 400 -23.44 1.26 -6.57
C LEU A 400 -24.82 1.19 -7.27
N ARG A 401 -25.04 2.03 -8.29
CA ARG A 401 -26.25 1.99 -9.14
C ARG A 401 -26.20 0.90 -10.20
N GLY A 402 -25.04 0.29 -10.45
CA GLY A 402 -24.85 -0.67 -11.55
C GLY A 402 -24.70 -0.03 -12.93
N GLU A 403 -24.39 1.25 -12.99
CA GLU A 403 -24.15 2.01 -14.22
C GLU A 403 -22.72 1.79 -14.72
N TRP A 404 -22.38 0.54 -15.05
CA TRP A 404 -21.01 0.13 -15.40
C TRP A 404 -20.40 0.93 -16.55
N GLU A 405 -21.20 1.22 -17.57
CA GLU A 405 -20.77 2.03 -18.72
C GLU A 405 -20.46 3.47 -18.31
N SER A 406 -21.31 4.06 -17.46
CA SER A 406 -21.10 5.40 -16.93
C SER A 406 -19.80 5.47 -16.13
N ALA A 407 -19.58 4.51 -15.22
CA ALA A 407 -18.35 4.43 -14.44
C ALA A 407 -17.10 4.30 -15.32
N VAL A 408 -17.12 3.44 -16.34
CA VAL A 408 -16.02 3.30 -17.31
C VAL A 408 -15.78 4.60 -18.09
N ASN A 409 -16.85 5.27 -18.52
CA ASN A 409 -16.76 6.55 -19.22
C ASN A 409 -16.16 7.63 -18.31
N MET A 410 -16.57 7.72 -17.05
CA MET A 410 -16.02 8.67 -16.07
C MET A 410 -14.52 8.41 -15.77
N ILE A 411 -14.11 7.13 -15.74
CA ILE A 411 -12.70 6.76 -15.58
C ILE A 411 -11.88 7.21 -16.79
N LEU A 412 -12.43 7.11 -18.01
CA LEU A 412 -11.70 7.33 -19.27
C LEU A 412 -11.88 8.73 -19.88
N GLN A 413 -12.80 9.56 -19.38
CA GLN A 413 -13.12 10.86 -19.97
C GLN A 413 -11.93 11.83 -19.96
N PRO A 414 -11.73 12.64 -21.02
CA PRO A 414 -10.71 13.69 -21.07
C PRO A 414 -10.81 14.69 -19.91
N ARG A 415 -9.65 15.17 -19.43
CA ARG A 415 -9.55 16.13 -18.32
C ARG A 415 -8.54 17.22 -18.65
N ASN A 416 -8.89 18.48 -18.40
CA ASN A 416 -8.06 19.63 -18.81
C ASN A 416 -6.83 19.83 -17.92
N ASP A 417 -6.85 19.28 -16.70
CA ASP A 417 -5.80 19.39 -15.68
C ASP A 417 -4.71 18.30 -15.78
N GLU A 418 -4.74 17.47 -16.83
CA GLU A 418 -3.83 16.35 -17.02
C GLU A 418 -2.69 16.64 -18.01
N ARG A 419 -1.65 15.80 -17.98
CA ARG A 419 -0.53 15.84 -18.93
C ARG A 419 -1.04 15.59 -20.35
N GLU A 420 -0.48 16.28 -21.34
CA GLU A 420 -0.98 16.27 -22.73
C GLU A 420 -1.08 14.85 -23.33
N ASP A 421 -0.11 13.97 -23.06
CA ASP A 421 -0.13 12.59 -23.56
C ASP A 421 -1.29 11.75 -23.00
N ILE A 422 -1.68 11.98 -21.73
CA ILE A 422 -2.84 11.37 -21.10
C ILE A 422 -4.11 11.93 -21.74
N LEU A 423 -4.17 13.25 -21.90
CA LEU A 423 -5.30 13.95 -22.50
C LEU A 423 -5.56 13.49 -23.94
N GLU A 424 -4.51 13.37 -24.76
CA GLU A 424 -4.58 12.83 -26.13
C GLU A 424 -5.12 11.40 -26.17
N ALA A 425 -4.63 10.52 -25.29
CA ALA A 425 -5.10 9.14 -25.21
C ALA A 425 -6.60 9.08 -24.87
N ARG A 426 -7.06 9.89 -23.92
CA ARG A 426 -8.47 9.96 -23.52
C ARG A 426 -9.36 10.56 -24.63
N LYS A 427 -8.91 11.63 -25.30
CA LYS A 427 -9.60 12.23 -26.45
C LYS A 427 -9.73 11.24 -27.60
N TYR A 428 -8.68 10.45 -27.85
CA TYR A 428 -8.71 9.38 -28.84
C TYR A 428 -9.79 8.36 -28.51
N PHE A 429 -9.83 7.84 -27.27
CA PHE A 429 -10.88 6.90 -26.85
C PHE A 429 -12.28 7.49 -26.97
N GLN A 430 -12.48 8.74 -26.57
CA GLN A 430 -13.79 9.41 -26.67
C GLN A 430 -14.29 9.48 -28.12
N LYS A 431 -13.39 9.72 -29.08
CA LYS A 431 -13.72 9.84 -30.50
C LYS A 431 -13.91 8.49 -31.20
N THR A 432 -13.06 7.50 -30.89
CA THR A 432 -13.00 6.24 -31.66
C THR A 432 -13.66 5.06 -30.96
N ARG A 433 -13.78 5.11 -29.63
CA ARG A 433 -14.11 3.98 -28.76
C ARG A 433 -13.19 2.76 -28.95
N ASP A 434 -12.02 2.96 -29.55
CA ASP A 434 -11.03 1.90 -29.78
C ASP A 434 -10.18 1.67 -28.53
N ALA A 435 -10.49 0.60 -27.79
CA ALA A 435 -9.76 0.23 -26.58
C ALA A 435 -8.31 -0.17 -26.84
N ASP A 436 -7.99 -0.82 -27.97
CA ASP A 436 -6.65 -1.32 -28.25
C ASP A 436 -5.72 -0.17 -28.66
N GLY A 437 -6.17 0.67 -29.59
CA GLY A 437 -5.46 1.88 -29.99
C GLY A 437 -5.25 2.84 -28.81
N THR A 438 -6.21 2.92 -27.89
CA THR A 438 -6.07 3.74 -26.66
C THR A 438 -5.05 3.13 -25.70
N LEU A 439 -5.08 1.81 -25.50
CA LEU A 439 -4.17 1.12 -24.59
C LEU A 439 -2.70 1.27 -25.01
N LEU A 440 -2.42 1.39 -26.30
CA LEU A 440 -1.07 1.67 -26.81
C LEU A 440 -0.58 3.09 -26.49
N ARG A 441 -1.49 4.07 -26.42
CA ARG A 441 -1.19 5.48 -26.12
C ARG A 441 -1.18 5.77 -24.63
N MET A 442 -1.96 5.04 -23.84
CA MET A 442 -2.12 5.26 -22.41
C MET A 442 -0.81 4.99 -21.63
N PRO A 443 -0.29 5.94 -20.84
CA PRO A 443 0.95 5.73 -20.08
C PRO A 443 0.89 4.55 -19.11
N ARG A 444 2.03 3.85 -18.94
CA ARG A 444 2.11 2.59 -18.13
C ARG A 444 1.78 2.76 -16.65
N HIS A 445 1.94 3.95 -16.08
CA HIS A 445 1.69 4.22 -14.67
C HIS A 445 0.20 4.39 -14.34
N LEU A 446 -0.67 4.55 -15.34
CA LEU A 446 -2.12 4.63 -15.17
C LEU A 446 -2.74 3.23 -15.11
N VAL A 447 -2.60 2.59 -13.95
CA VAL A 447 -2.97 1.18 -13.74
C VAL A 447 -4.46 0.94 -13.98
N THR A 448 -5.33 1.79 -13.42
CA THR A 448 -6.79 1.65 -13.52
C THR A 448 -7.27 1.79 -14.95
N GLU A 449 -6.88 2.86 -15.64
CA GLU A 449 -7.30 3.14 -17.01
C GLU A 449 -6.84 2.03 -17.96
N ARG A 450 -5.58 1.58 -17.81
CA ARG A 450 -5.05 0.48 -18.62
C ARG A 450 -5.76 -0.84 -18.34
N ALA A 451 -6.13 -1.12 -17.09
CA ALA A 451 -6.88 -2.32 -16.72
C ALA A 451 -8.26 -2.32 -17.38
N VAL A 452 -9.00 -1.20 -17.30
CA VAL A 452 -10.30 -1.04 -17.96
C VAL A 452 -10.18 -1.22 -19.46
N LEU A 453 -9.22 -0.55 -20.11
CA LEU A 453 -8.98 -0.68 -21.55
C LEU A 453 -8.61 -2.11 -21.96
N ALA A 454 -7.79 -2.81 -21.17
CA ALA A 454 -7.46 -4.21 -21.42
C ALA A 454 -8.70 -5.12 -21.30
N GLY A 455 -9.58 -4.85 -20.34
CA GLY A 455 -10.86 -5.53 -20.18
C GLY A 455 -11.79 -5.29 -21.37
N LEU A 456 -11.95 -4.04 -21.80
CA LEU A 456 -12.75 -3.68 -22.98
C LEU A 456 -12.20 -4.30 -24.28
N LYS A 457 -10.87 -4.36 -24.42
CA LYS A 457 -10.22 -5.04 -25.54
C LYS A 457 -10.59 -6.53 -25.59
N LYS A 458 -10.60 -7.20 -24.43
CA LYS A 458 -10.92 -8.63 -24.32
C LYS A 458 -12.41 -8.92 -24.52
N SER A 459 -13.27 -8.04 -24.04
CA SER A 459 -14.73 -8.21 -24.08
C SER A 459 -15.45 -6.88 -24.35
N PRO A 460 -15.54 -6.46 -25.62
CA PRO A 460 -16.21 -5.21 -26.00
C PRO A 460 -17.66 -5.17 -25.52
N GLY A 461 -18.09 -4.05 -24.95
CA GLY A 461 -19.46 -3.86 -24.44
C GLY A 461 -19.74 -4.51 -23.07
N ASN A 462 -18.83 -5.33 -22.52
CA ASN A 462 -18.96 -5.86 -21.17
C ASN A 462 -18.19 -4.99 -20.16
N TYR A 463 -18.81 -3.87 -19.76
CA TYR A 463 -18.22 -2.88 -18.87
C TYR A 463 -17.96 -3.41 -17.45
N LEU A 464 -18.83 -4.28 -16.93
CA LEU A 464 -18.62 -4.92 -15.63
C LEU A 464 -17.36 -5.78 -15.64
N GLN A 465 -17.16 -6.59 -16.69
CA GLN A 465 -15.94 -7.36 -16.82
C GLN A 465 -14.70 -6.46 -16.94
N ALA A 466 -14.81 -5.30 -17.60
CA ALA A 466 -13.73 -4.34 -17.70
C ALA A 466 -13.35 -3.72 -16.33
N ILE A 467 -14.36 -3.39 -15.52
CA ILE A 467 -14.15 -2.94 -14.13
C ILE A 467 -13.48 -4.05 -13.32
N ASN A 468 -13.91 -5.31 -13.47
CA ASN A 468 -13.34 -6.46 -12.73
C ASN A 468 -11.88 -6.78 -13.07
N VAL A 469 -11.31 -6.19 -14.14
CA VAL A 469 -9.86 -6.30 -14.42
C VAL A 469 -9.04 -5.39 -13.50
N ILE A 470 -9.61 -4.29 -13.01
CA ILE A 470 -8.96 -3.40 -12.04
C ILE A 470 -8.70 -4.20 -10.75
N PRO A 471 -7.52 -4.11 -10.11
CA PRO A 471 -7.30 -4.77 -8.82
C PRO A 471 -8.39 -4.39 -7.78
N ARG A 472 -8.88 -5.39 -7.01
CA ARG A 472 -9.99 -5.21 -6.05
C ARG A 472 -9.81 -4.01 -5.12
N SER A 473 -8.61 -3.85 -4.54
CA SER A 473 -8.30 -2.73 -3.63
C SER A 473 -8.53 -1.34 -4.26
N MET A 474 -8.24 -1.18 -5.56
CA MET A 474 -8.47 0.07 -6.29
C MET A 474 -9.94 0.26 -6.66
N ARG A 475 -10.70 -0.83 -6.89
CA ARG A 475 -12.16 -0.75 -7.13
C ARG A 475 -12.90 -0.31 -5.87
N MET A 476 -12.54 -0.90 -4.74
CA MET A 476 -13.12 -0.58 -3.44
C MET A 476 -12.90 0.87 -3.03
N LEU A 477 -11.82 1.51 -3.49
CA LEU A 477 -11.57 2.94 -3.24
C LEU A 477 -12.75 3.83 -3.69
N TYR A 478 -13.39 3.54 -4.82
CA TYR A 478 -14.53 4.31 -5.32
C TYR A 478 -15.73 4.19 -4.39
N ILE A 479 -16.09 2.96 -4.01
CA ILE A 479 -17.22 2.69 -3.12
C ILE A 479 -17.00 3.34 -1.75
N HIS A 480 -15.82 3.15 -1.18
CA HIS A 480 -15.48 3.74 0.09
C HIS A 480 -15.37 5.27 0.03
N SER A 481 -14.98 5.85 -1.10
CA SER A 481 -15.02 7.31 -1.24
C SER A 481 -16.45 7.86 -1.20
N TYR A 482 -17.43 7.09 -1.65
CA TYR A 482 -18.85 7.45 -1.49
C TYR A 482 -19.34 7.31 -0.04
N GLN A 483 -18.91 6.27 0.69
CA GLN A 483 -19.15 6.20 2.15
C GLN A 483 -18.54 7.41 2.88
N SER A 484 -17.30 7.79 2.53
CA SER A 484 -16.63 8.99 3.06
C SER A 484 -17.39 10.28 2.77
N TYR A 485 -18.00 10.38 1.58
CA TYR A 485 -18.82 11.52 1.17
C TYR A 485 -20.04 11.67 2.08
N LEU A 486 -20.81 10.58 2.26
CA LEU A 486 -21.96 10.57 3.17
C LEU A 486 -21.56 10.93 4.61
N TRP A 487 -20.46 10.35 5.09
CA TRP A 487 -19.95 10.59 6.44
C TRP A 487 -19.60 12.05 6.68
N ASN A 488 -18.87 12.70 5.76
CA ASN A 488 -18.48 14.10 5.91
C ASN A 488 -19.71 15.02 6.02
N HIS A 489 -20.71 14.84 5.15
CA HIS A 489 -21.94 15.63 5.23
C HIS A 489 -22.71 15.37 6.53
N ALA A 490 -22.79 14.12 6.98
CA ALA A 490 -23.42 13.77 8.25
C ALA A 490 -22.69 14.39 9.45
N ALA A 491 -21.35 14.40 9.45
CA ALA A 491 -20.54 15.03 10.48
C ALA A 491 -20.78 16.55 10.53
N SER A 492 -20.75 17.23 9.38
CA SER A 492 -21.07 18.66 9.29
C SER A 492 -22.50 18.97 9.77
N LYS A 493 -23.47 18.12 9.42
CA LYS A 493 -24.85 18.29 9.88
C LYS A 493 -24.98 18.08 11.39
N ARG A 494 -24.32 17.06 11.95
CA ARG A 494 -24.29 16.77 13.40
C ARG A 494 -23.74 17.94 14.20
N ILE A 495 -22.68 18.57 13.69
CA ILE A 495 -22.07 19.72 14.34
C ILE A 495 -22.96 20.96 14.21
N THR A 496 -23.55 21.19 13.04
CA THR A 496 -24.41 22.34 12.80
C THR A 496 -25.70 22.30 13.64
N LEU A 497 -26.31 21.13 13.80
CA LEU A 497 -27.56 20.98 14.54
C LEU A 497 -27.39 20.97 16.06
N TYR A 498 -26.33 20.33 16.56
CA TYR A 498 -26.22 20.00 17.98
C TYR A 498 -24.91 20.49 18.63
N GLY A 499 -23.95 21.02 17.85
CA GLY A 499 -22.66 21.50 18.35
C GLY A 499 -21.69 20.38 18.77
N LEU A 500 -20.59 20.78 19.41
CA LEU A 500 -19.50 19.89 19.85
C LEU A 500 -19.31 19.83 21.37
N ASN A 501 -20.18 20.49 22.14
CA ASN A 501 -20.01 20.62 23.59
C ASN A 501 -20.49 19.38 24.35
N GLU A 502 -21.61 18.80 23.92
CA GLU A 502 -22.27 17.68 24.61
C GLU A 502 -22.74 16.60 23.61
N VAL A 503 -22.87 15.38 24.12
CA VAL A 503 -23.51 14.27 23.41
C VAL A 503 -25.02 14.44 23.46
N VAL A 504 -25.73 13.97 22.41
CA VAL A 504 -27.20 14.05 22.37
C VAL A 504 -27.81 12.66 22.32
N GLU A 505 -29.05 12.55 22.78
CA GLU A 505 -29.83 11.32 22.67
C GLU A 505 -29.88 10.83 21.21
N GLY A 506 -29.66 9.53 21.02
CA GLY A 506 -29.59 8.89 19.71
C GLY A 506 -28.26 9.04 18.97
N ASP A 507 -27.26 9.73 19.52
CA ASP A 507 -25.88 9.61 19.04
C ASP A 507 -25.38 8.17 19.21
N LEU A 508 -24.44 7.76 18.37
CA LEU A 508 -23.75 6.48 18.51
C LEU A 508 -22.42 6.73 19.21
N VAL A 509 -22.10 5.92 20.23
CA VAL A 509 -20.85 6.02 20.98
C VAL A 509 -20.08 4.72 20.98
N PHE A 510 -18.76 4.82 21.00
CA PHE A 510 -17.86 3.68 21.14
C PHE A 510 -17.62 3.36 22.62
N CYS A 511 -18.01 2.16 23.04
CA CYS A 511 -17.87 1.68 24.41
C CYS A 511 -16.52 0.99 24.64
N LYS A 512 -15.77 1.48 25.63
CA LYS A 512 -14.44 0.95 25.99
C LYS A 512 -14.49 -0.06 27.14
N ASP A 513 -15.52 0.00 27.98
CA ASP A 513 -15.63 -0.81 29.20
C ASP A 513 -16.41 -2.11 28.96
N ASN A 514 -15.95 -3.22 29.56
CA ASN A 514 -16.60 -4.53 29.43
C ASN A 514 -18.07 -4.53 29.88
N ALA A 515 -18.44 -3.70 30.86
CA ALA A 515 -19.82 -3.56 31.32
C ALA A 515 -20.71 -2.87 30.25
N ASP A 516 -20.15 -1.90 29.52
CA ASP A 516 -20.85 -1.21 28.45
C ASP A 516 -20.92 -2.07 27.18
N ILE A 517 -19.86 -2.84 26.88
CA ILE A 517 -19.85 -3.84 25.81
C ILE A 517 -20.90 -4.93 26.06
N ALA A 518 -21.10 -5.35 27.31
CA ALA A 518 -22.16 -6.30 27.66
C ALA A 518 -23.57 -5.74 27.43
N LEU A 519 -23.77 -4.41 27.59
CA LEU A 519 -25.04 -3.75 27.23
C LEU A 519 -25.24 -3.70 25.72
N CYS A 520 -24.18 -3.45 24.93
CA CYS A 520 -24.23 -3.49 23.47
C CYS A 520 -24.63 -4.87 22.93
N ALA A 521 -24.19 -5.96 23.55
CA ALA A 521 -24.54 -7.32 23.15
C ALA A 521 -26.03 -7.67 23.37
N ASN A 522 -26.70 -7.01 24.32
CA ASN A 522 -28.12 -7.25 24.60
C ASN A 522 -29.06 -6.53 23.61
N GLU A 523 -28.61 -5.46 22.95
CA GLU A 523 -29.40 -4.73 21.94
C GLU A 523 -29.50 -5.49 20.60
N GLU A 524 -28.53 -6.37 20.27
CA GLU A 524 -28.58 -7.20 19.05
C GLU A 524 -29.80 -8.16 19.03
N HIS A 525 -30.40 -8.47 20.18
CA HIS A 525 -31.61 -9.31 20.25
C HIS A 525 -32.92 -8.58 19.94
N ALA A 526 -32.92 -7.24 19.83
CA ALA A 526 -34.13 -6.45 19.61
C ALA A 526 -34.36 -6.02 18.15
N SER A 527 -33.35 -6.10 17.27
CA SER A 527 -33.47 -5.76 15.85
C SER A 527 -33.51 -7.01 14.96
N GLN A 528 -34.73 -7.39 14.56
CA GLN A 528 -35.15 -8.31 13.47
C GLN A 528 -34.09 -9.19 12.81
N GLU A 529 -34.35 -10.50 12.83
CA GLU A 529 -33.74 -11.56 12.01
C GLU A 529 -33.51 -11.11 10.55
N ARG A 530 -32.31 -10.61 10.24
CA ARG A 530 -31.82 -10.52 8.86
C ARG A 530 -31.29 -11.88 8.49
N VAL A 531 -32.01 -12.60 7.63
CA VAL A 531 -31.55 -13.87 7.04
C VAL A 531 -30.36 -13.59 6.12
N CYS A 532 -29.15 -13.61 6.68
CA CYS A 532 -27.93 -13.82 5.91
C CYS A 532 -27.67 -15.33 5.92
N SER A 533 -27.78 -15.96 4.75
CA SER A 533 -27.33 -17.33 4.55
C SER A 533 -25.86 -17.42 4.98
N GLU A 534 -25.58 -18.20 6.01
CA GLU A 534 -24.22 -18.60 6.39
C GLU A 534 -23.60 -19.37 5.21
N MET A 535 -22.84 -18.66 4.37
CA MET A 535 -21.85 -19.25 3.49
C MET A 535 -20.52 -18.60 3.84
N GLU A 536 -19.55 -19.47 4.13
CA GLU A 536 -18.18 -19.16 4.53
C GLU A 536 -17.64 -17.95 3.76
N VAL A 537 -17.35 -16.88 4.50
CA VAL A 537 -16.64 -15.72 4.00
C VAL A 537 -15.18 -16.15 3.90
N ASP A 538 -14.65 -16.27 2.69
CA ASP A 538 -13.20 -16.41 2.46
C ASP A 538 -12.47 -15.32 3.28
N GLU A 539 -11.65 -15.74 4.24
CA GLU A 539 -10.84 -14.90 5.13
C GLU A 539 -9.69 -14.15 4.42
N ASP A 540 -9.67 -14.12 3.09
CA ASP A 540 -8.71 -13.34 2.29
C ASP A 540 -9.11 -11.84 2.26
N GLN A 541 -9.30 -11.25 3.44
CA GLN A 541 -9.65 -9.85 3.66
C GLN A 541 -8.39 -8.97 3.66
N ASN A 542 -7.87 -8.68 2.47
CA ASN A 542 -6.95 -7.57 2.22
C ASN A 542 -7.71 -6.31 1.74
N ASP A 543 -8.89 -6.06 2.29
CA ASP A 543 -9.63 -4.85 2.00
C ASP A 543 -9.05 -3.68 2.80
N VAL A 544 -8.83 -2.55 2.13
CA VAL A 544 -8.40 -1.30 2.78
C VAL A 544 -9.59 -0.76 3.54
N GLU A 545 -9.85 -1.27 4.73
CA GLU A 545 -10.88 -0.73 5.60
C GLU A 545 -10.50 0.68 6.06
N VAL A 546 -11.46 1.59 5.94
CA VAL A 546 -11.27 3.05 6.01
C VAL A 546 -11.78 3.61 7.35
N GLY A 547 -12.23 2.71 8.22
CA GLY A 547 -12.52 2.95 9.63
C GLY A 547 -11.40 2.43 10.52
N PHE A 548 -11.63 2.45 11.82
CA PHE A 548 -10.93 1.54 12.74
C PHE A 548 -11.79 0.27 12.83
N ASP A 549 -11.18 -0.91 12.81
CA ASP A 549 -11.88 -2.20 12.90
C ASP A 549 -12.54 -2.30 14.28
N VAL A 550 -13.80 -1.88 14.33
CA VAL A 550 -14.65 -1.99 15.50
C VAL A 550 -15.69 -3.04 15.17
N SER A 551 -15.60 -4.18 15.85
CA SER A 551 -16.70 -5.12 15.96
C SER A 551 -17.96 -4.33 16.32
N SER A 552 -19.03 -4.49 15.53
CA SER A 552 -20.34 -3.83 15.73
C SER A 552 -20.85 -3.94 17.17
N LYS A 553 -20.36 -4.94 17.91
CA LYS A 553 -20.60 -5.22 19.33
C LYS A 553 -20.14 -4.14 20.30
N ASN A 554 -19.33 -3.16 19.90
CA ASN A 554 -18.82 -2.12 20.82
C ASN A 554 -19.48 -0.75 20.60
N VAL A 555 -20.55 -0.67 19.82
CA VAL A 555 -21.26 0.58 19.54
C VAL A 555 -22.71 0.48 19.97
N ARG A 556 -23.22 1.51 20.67
CA ARG A 556 -24.63 1.61 21.06
C ARG A 556 -25.15 3.03 20.97
N TYR A 557 -26.47 3.18 21.08
CA TYR A 557 -27.12 4.48 21.18
C TYR A 557 -26.90 5.12 22.55
N VAL A 558 -26.78 6.44 22.56
CA VAL A 558 -26.83 7.27 23.76
C VAL A 558 -28.30 7.44 24.17
N THR A 559 -28.63 7.08 25.41
CA THR A 559 -29.96 7.25 26.01
C THR A 559 -30.11 8.59 26.73
N ALA A 560 -31.34 9.01 27.01
CA ALA A 560 -31.60 10.22 27.82
C ALA A 560 -30.92 10.18 29.20
N ASP A 561 -30.85 8.99 29.83
CA ASP A 561 -30.20 8.79 31.12
C ASP A 561 -28.67 8.96 31.02
N ASP A 562 -28.04 8.45 29.94
CA ASP A 562 -26.60 8.63 29.70
C ASP A 562 -26.23 10.11 29.56
N VAL A 563 -27.08 10.90 28.90
CA VAL A 563 -26.92 12.36 28.75
C VAL A 563 -27.04 13.05 30.10
N ALA A 564 -28.06 12.71 30.89
CA ALA A 564 -28.28 13.28 32.23
C ALA A 564 -27.10 12.99 33.17
N LEU A 565 -26.51 11.79 33.08
CA LEU A 565 -25.35 11.37 33.85
C LEU A 565 -24.00 11.86 33.30
N LYS A 566 -23.99 12.51 32.13
CA LYS A 566 -22.77 12.93 31.40
C LYS A 566 -21.74 11.80 31.27
N LYS A 567 -22.22 10.58 30.99
CA LYS A 567 -21.39 9.38 30.94
C LYS A 567 -20.38 9.41 29.80
N PHE A 568 -20.77 9.96 28.66
CA PHE A 568 -19.93 10.04 27.46
C PHE A 568 -19.56 11.48 27.11
N ASN A 569 -18.47 11.61 26.36
CA ASN A 569 -18.03 12.88 25.80
C ASN A 569 -18.06 12.83 24.26
N ILE A 570 -17.88 14.00 23.63
CA ILE A 570 -17.93 14.15 22.16
C ILE A 570 -16.86 13.32 21.41
N ARG A 571 -15.77 12.93 22.08
CA ARG A 571 -14.70 12.11 21.48
C ARG A 571 -15.10 10.64 21.40
N ASP A 572 -16.03 10.20 22.22
CA ASP A 572 -16.57 8.84 22.15
C ASP A 572 -17.66 8.71 21.06
N VAL A 573 -18.18 9.83 20.55
CA VAL A 573 -19.18 9.83 19.47
C VAL A 573 -18.56 9.34 18.16
N VAL A 574 -19.23 8.37 17.55
CA VAL A 574 -18.90 7.80 16.26
C VAL A 574 -20.04 7.99 15.27
N LEU A 575 -19.70 8.10 13.99
CA LEU A 575 -20.66 8.09 12.89
C LEU A 575 -20.34 6.92 11.95
N PRO A 576 -21.36 6.28 11.35
CA PRO A 576 -21.17 5.07 10.55
C PRO A 576 -20.67 5.39 9.13
N LEU A 577 -19.83 4.51 8.60
CA LEU A 577 -19.66 4.31 7.16
C LEU A 577 -20.69 3.25 6.73
N PRO A 578 -21.76 3.63 6.00
CA PRO A 578 -22.92 2.76 5.81
C PRO A 578 -22.57 1.39 5.23
N GLY A 579 -23.07 0.33 5.87
CA GLY A 579 -22.97 -1.06 5.43
C GLY A 579 -23.95 -1.96 6.19
N SER A 580 -23.92 -3.24 5.87
CA SER A 580 -24.81 -4.28 6.39
C SER A 580 -24.79 -4.47 7.91
N LYS A 581 -23.66 -4.20 8.57
CA LYS A 581 -23.45 -4.37 10.02
C LYS A 581 -23.44 -3.05 10.80
N THR A 582 -23.68 -1.91 10.14
CA THR A 582 -23.66 -0.60 10.81
C THR A 582 -25.05 -0.11 11.14
N LEU A 583 -25.18 0.51 12.31
CA LEU A 583 -26.36 1.24 12.73
C LEU A 583 -26.28 2.69 12.26
N LEU A 584 -27.42 3.26 11.86
CA LEU A 584 -27.54 4.70 11.64
C LEU A 584 -27.93 5.38 12.97
N PRO A 585 -27.50 6.63 13.24
CA PRO A 585 -27.88 7.34 14.46
C PRO A 585 -29.40 7.42 14.62
N ALA A 586 -29.91 7.30 15.85
CA ALA A 586 -31.35 7.33 16.13
C ALA A 586 -31.93 8.76 16.20
N ASN A 587 -31.20 9.74 15.67
CA ASN A 587 -31.58 11.16 15.66
C ASN A 587 -31.67 11.70 14.22
N ALA A 588 -31.83 13.02 14.07
CA ALA A 588 -32.02 13.67 12.78
C ALA A 588 -30.85 13.47 11.78
N ILE A 589 -29.69 12.97 12.25
CA ILE A 589 -28.52 12.74 11.41
C ILE A 589 -28.72 11.54 10.46
N ALA A 590 -29.51 10.53 10.84
CA ALA A 590 -29.84 9.43 9.93
C ALA A 590 -30.51 9.92 8.63
N ASN A 591 -31.36 10.95 8.72
CA ASN A 591 -32.02 11.53 7.56
C ASN A 591 -31.01 12.08 6.54
N THR A 592 -29.86 12.59 7.00
CA THR A 592 -28.82 13.10 6.10
C THR A 592 -28.23 11.98 5.22
N TYR A 593 -27.98 10.80 5.79
CA TYR A 593 -27.51 9.64 5.04
C TYR A 593 -28.54 9.21 3.98
N VAL A 594 -29.80 9.08 4.40
CA VAL A 594 -30.89 8.60 3.55
C VAL A 594 -31.21 9.59 2.43
N GLU A 595 -31.26 10.90 2.73
CA GLU A 595 -31.55 11.95 1.76
C GLU A 595 -30.44 12.08 0.71
N LEU A 596 -29.16 12.02 1.12
CA LEU A 596 -28.04 12.08 0.18
C LEU A 596 -27.98 10.85 -0.72
N ALA A 597 -28.14 9.65 -0.15
CA ALA A 597 -28.21 8.42 -0.95
C ALA A 597 -29.36 8.49 -1.95
N ARG A 598 -30.56 8.90 -1.51
CA ARG A 598 -31.73 9.04 -2.39
C ARG A 598 -31.52 10.10 -3.48
N LYS A 599 -30.86 11.21 -3.16
CA LYS A 599 -30.50 12.25 -4.14
C LYS A 599 -29.64 11.68 -5.27
N ASP A 600 -28.77 10.73 -4.94
CA ASP A 600 -27.93 10.02 -5.91
C ASP A 600 -28.60 8.75 -6.47
N SER A 601 -29.90 8.57 -6.28
CA SER A 601 -30.68 7.39 -6.71
C SER A 601 -30.15 6.07 -6.14
N LEU A 602 -29.74 6.09 -4.88
CA LEU A 602 -29.27 4.94 -4.12
C LEU A 602 -30.15 4.68 -2.90
N ASP A 603 -30.21 3.41 -2.51
CA ASP A 603 -30.84 2.95 -1.27
C ASP A 603 -29.76 2.28 -0.40
N LEU A 604 -29.77 2.55 0.90
CA LEU A 604 -28.80 1.99 1.85
C LEU A 604 -29.18 0.57 2.30
N GLU A 605 -30.46 0.21 2.19
CA GLU A 605 -31.01 -1.07 2.63
C GLU A 605 -31.23 -2.05 1.47
N GLN A 606 -31.34 -1.54 0.24
CA GLN A 606 -31.60 -2.34 -0.95
C GLN A 606 -30.47 -2.19 -1.99
N SER A 607 -30.10 -3.31 -2.61
CA SER A 607 -29.10 -3.30 -3.69
C SER A 607 -29.77 -3.02 -5.04
N SER A 608 -29.14 -2.17 -5.86
CA SER A 608 -29.60 -1.89 -7.24
C SER A 608 -29.30 -3.05 -8.21
N HIS A 609 -28.41 -3.97 -7.83
CA HIS A 609 -27.95 -5.07 -8.69
C HIS A 609 -27.45 -6.29 -7.89
N ASN A 610 -27.17 -7.40 -8.57
CA ASN A 610 -26.73 -8.65 -7.94
C ASN A 610 -25.21 -8.77 -7.70
N VAL A 611 -24.40 -7.76 -8.09
CA VAL A 611 -22.95 -7.77 -7.86
C VAL A 611 -22.65 -7.41 -6.40
N LYS A 612 -22.34 -8.42 -5.57
CA LYS A 612 -22.13 -8.25 -4.12
C LYS A 612 -21.07 -7.20 -3.78
N GLU A 613 -19.98 -7.14 -4.55
CA GLU A 613 -18.85 -6.20 -4.31
C GLU A 613 -19.28 -4.72 -4.31
N PHE A 614 -20.33 -4.37 -5.06
CA PHE A 614 -20.77 -2.99 -5.22
C PHE A 614 -22.13 -2.74 -4.57
N SER A 615 -22.36 -3.29 -3.37
CA SER A 615 -23.62 -3.11 -2.65
C SER A 615 -23.40 -2.84 -1.16
N PHE A 616 -24.09 -1.82 -0.62
CA PHE A 616 -24.10 -1.54 0.82
C PHE A 616 -24.58 -2.72 1.67
N THR A 617 -25.48 -3.54 1.14
CA THR A 617 -26.03 -4.71 1.85
C THR A 617 -25.02 -5.85 2.01
N TYR A 618 -23.88 -5.80 1.32
CA TYR A 618 -22.82 -6.80 1.40
C TYR A 618 -21.54 -6.26 2.04
N LEU A 619 -21.33 -4.94 2.00
CA LEU A 619 -20.23 -4.32 2.74
C LEU A 619 -20.53 -4.41 4.23
N SER A 620 -19.57 -4.81 5.06
CA SER A 620 -19.76 -4.79 6.52
C SER A 620 -20.10 -3.38 7.01
N GLY A 621 -19.46 -2.36 6.43
CA GLY A 621 -19.47 -1.00 6.98
C GLY A 621 -18.54 -0.91 8.20
N SER A 622 -18.34 0.30 8.72
CA SER A 622 -17.50 0.53 9.90
C SER A 622 -17.92 1.81 10.63
N TYR A 623 -17.25 2.12 11.74
CA TYR A 623 -17.49 3.34 12.51
C TYR A 623 -16.26 4.23 12.51
N ARG A 624 -16.50 5.54 12.62
CA ARG A 624 -15.44 6.55 12.68
C ARG A 624 -15.80 7.64 13.69
N HIS A 625 -14.85 7.95 14.56
CA HIS A 625 -14.97 9.04 15.55
C HIS A 625 -15.20 10.38 14.87
N LEU A 626 -16.12 11.18 15.42
CA LEU A 626 -16.45 12.51 14.93
C LEU A 626 -15.30 13.51 15.17
N VAL A 627 -14.71 13.49 16.36
CA VAL A 627 -13.61 14.36 16.80
C VAL A 627 -12.41 13.51 17.20
N GLN A 628 -11.21 13.97 16.84
CA GLN A 628 -9.95 13.34 17.23
C GLN A 628 -8.98 14.39 17.79
N ASP A 629 -8.08 13.95 18.67
CA ASP A 629 -7.05 14.82 19.24
C ASP A 629 -5.68 14.53 18.59
N PRO A 630 -4.89 15.57 18.25
CA PRO A 630 -3.49 15.37 17.93
C PRO A 630 -2.71 15.05 19.20
N LYS A 631 -2.33 13.78 19.37
CA LYS A 631 -1.58 13.34 20.56
C LYS A 631 -0.17 13.92 20.53
N GLU A 632 0.35 14.25 21.71
CA GLU A 632 1.69 14.83 21.88
C GLU A 632 1.96 16.05 20.97
N LEU A 633 0.95 16.92 20.78
CA LEU A 633 1.12 18.14 20.00
C LEU A 633 2.12 19.08 20.67
N ASP A 634 3.21 19.32 19.96
CA ASP A 634 4.29 20.26 20.25
C ASP A 634 4.53 21.17 19.03
N TRP A 635 4.96 22.41 19.28
CA TRP A 635 5.20 23.37 18.20
C TRP A 635 6.32 24.35 18.52
N LYS A 636 6.99 24.82 17.46
CA LYS A 636 8.07 25.80 17.56
C LYS A 636 8.02 26.77 16.39
N ILE A 637 8.16 28.06 16.69
CA ILE A 637 8.27 29.13 15.69
C ILE A 637 9.75 29.27 15.32
N LEU A 638 10.02 29.26 14.02
CA LEU A 638 11.35 29.35 13.43
C LEU A 638 11.45 30.59 12.55
N LYS A 639 12.64 31.18 12.49
CA LYS A 639 12.97 32.22 11.52
C LYS A 639 13.96 31.66 10.51
N TYR A 640 13.78 31.99 9.24
CA TYR A 640 14.63 31.47 8.17
C TYR A 640 14.81 32.53 7.07
N GLY A 641 15.97 32.48 6.40
CA GLY A 641 16.31 33.44 5.33
C GLY A 641 16.25 32.88 3.91
N ASP A 642 16.34 31.56 3.75
CA ASP A 642 16.32 30.87 2.46
C ASP A 642 15.20 29.82 2.40
N ASP A 643 14.35 29.90 1.38
CA ASP A 643 13.27 28.94 1.12
C ASP A 643 13.79 27.51 0.88
N ASN A 644 15.05 27.36 0.44
CA ASN A 644 15.68 26.07 0.18
C ASN A 644 16.37 25.46 1.41
N GLU A 645 16.41 26.15 2.55
CA GLU A 645 16.97 25.61 3.78
C GLU A 645 16.12 24.46 4.34
N ASP A 646 16.72 23.41 4.89
CA ASP A 646 15.99 22.34 5.58
C ASP A 646 15.72 22.74 7.03
N LEU A 647 14.45 22.96 7.38
CA LEU A 647 14.02 23.40 8.72
C LEU A 647 13.65 22.24 9.67
N ALA A 648 13.60 21.02 9.15
CA ALA A 648 13.33 19.80 9.89
C ALA A 648 14.42 18.78 9.59
N GLU A 649 14.93 18.13 10.65
CA GLU A 649 15.97 17.12 10.52
C GLU A 649 15.35 15.75 10.25
N THR A 650 15.77 15.10 9.17
CA THR A 650 15.31 13.75 8.82
C THR A 650 16.12 12.66 9.54
N ASP A 651 15.58 11.44 9.59
CA ASP A 651 16.32 10.27 10.08
C ASP A 651 17.65 10.07 9.33
N TRP A 652 17.66 10.35 8.02
CA TRP A 652 18.85 10.23 7.20
C TRP A 652 19.91 11.30 7.50
N ASP A 653 19.50 12.52 7.85
CA ASP A 653 20.42 13.58 8.27
C ASP A 653 21.07 13.24 9.60
N LYS A 654 20.32 12.67 10.54
CA LYS A 654 20.84 12.19 11.84
C LYS A 654 21.90 11.11 11.63
N ILE A 655 21.61 10.11 10.80
CA ILE A 655 22.58 9.04 10.49
C ILE A 655 23.84 9.60 9.84
N LYS A 656 23.72 10.55 8.89
CA LYS A 656 24.88 11.20 8.28
C LYS A 656 25.74 11.96 9.28
N LYS A 657 25.12 12.65 10.25
CA LYS A 657 25.83 13.37 11.31
C LYS A 657 26.64 12.40 12.15
N ILE A 658 26.02 11.31 12.63
CA ILE A 658 26.69 10.25 13.39
C ILE A 658 27.87 9.67 12.59
N GLN A 659 27.66 9.29 11.33
CA GLN A 659 28.72 8.75 10.47
C GLN A 659 29.87 9.72 10.22
N ASN A 660 29.60 11.03 10.19
CA ASN A 660 30.63 12.05 10.01
C ASN A 660 31.40 12.29 11.31
N ASP A 661 30.73 12.21 12.46
CA ASP A 661 31.36 12.35 13.78
C ASP A 661 32.25 11.14 14.09
N ASP A 662 31.83 9.92 13.73
CA ASP A 662 32.65 8.70 13.83
C ASP A 662 33.91 8.83 12.97
N LYS A 663 33.78 9.30 11.71
CA LYS A 663 34.93 9.55 10.82
C LYS A 663 35.86 10.64 11.34
N LYS A 664 35.33 11.66 12.03
CA LYS A 664 36.14 12.71 12.66
C LYS A 664 36.84 12.21 13.93
N MET A 665 36.27 11.24 14.65
CA MET A 665 36.94 10.55 15.74
C MET A 665 38.05 9.61 15.24
N GLU A 666 37.84 8.90 14.13
CA GLU A 666 38.88 8.05 13.49
C GLU A 666 40.03 8.86 12.84
N GLN A 667 39.81 10.13 12.49
CA GLN A 667 40.82 11.03 11.92
C GLN A 667 41.50 11.96 12.94
N LYS A 668 41.19 11.83 14.23
CA LYS A 668 41.73 12.68 15.30
C LYS A 668 43.12 12.30 15.82
N ASP A 669 43.86 11.46 15.10
CA ASP A 669 45.30 11.22 15.29
C ASP A 669 46.19 12.10 14.39
N SER A 670 45.65 13.11 13.71
CA SER A 670 46.51 14.15 13.11
C SER A 670 45.80 15.49 12.86
N ALA A 671 46.30 16.50 13.60
CA ALA A 671 46.31 17.95 13.35
C ALA A 671 45.05 18.79 13.64
N ASP A 672 45.37 19.97 14.18
CA ASP A 672 44.55 20.93 14.93
C ASP A 672 43.57 21.79 14.15
N ALA A 673 42.53 22.17 14.90
CA ALA A 673 41.81 23.44 14.99
C ALA A 673 41.88 24.44 13.83
N SER A 674 40.72 24.68 13.21
CA SER A 674 40.38 26.02 12.71
C SER A 674 38.91 26.36 12.99
N SER A 675 38.72 27.64 13.29
CA SER A 675 37.58 28.33 13.89
C SER A 675 36.32 28.38 13.03
N SER A 676 35.16 28.22 13.67
CA SER A 676 33.84 28.50 13.06
C SER A 676 33.55 30.00 13.11
N GLU A 677 33.45 30.62 11.94
CA GLU A 677 32.96 31.99 11.78
C GLU A 677 31.45 32.03 12.02
N VAL A 678 31.03 32.86 12.98
CA VAL A 678 29.63 33.25 13.17
C VAL A 678 29.29 34.27 12.08
N LYS A 679 28.45 33.88 11.12
CA LYS A 679 27.84 34.82 10.17
C LYS A 679 26.61 35.45 10.82
N GLU A 680 26.78 36.64 11.41
CA GLU A 680 25.67 37.55 11.68
C GLU A 680 25.11 38.06 10.34
N GLY A 681 23.94 37.55 9.96
CA GLY A 681 23.24 37.90 8.73
C GLY A 681 21.97 38.72 9.00
N ASN A 682 21.99 39.99 8.55
CA ASN A 682 20.89 40.93 8.33
C ASN A 682 19.45 40.47 8.69
N ASP A 683 18.92 41.03 9.78
CA ASP A 683 17.55 40.85 10.31
C ASP A 683 16.39 41.39 9.44
N ARG A 684 16.65 41.89 8.22
CA ARG A 684 15.63 42.61 7.43
C ARG A 684 14.80 41.75 6.47
N ASN A 685 15.10 40.46 6.32
CA ASN A 685 14.45 39.58 5.34
C ASN A 685 14.12 38.17 5.88
N GLN A 686 13.94 38.02 7.19
CA GLN A 686 13.64 36.71 7.78
C GLN A 686 12.14 36.38 7.66
N CYS A 687 11.85 35.27 6.99
CA CYS A 687 10.51 34.68 6.95
C CYS A 687 10.25 33.88 8.23
N THR A 688 8.97 33.73 8.58
CA THR A 688 8.53 32.95 9.76
C THR A 688 8.01 31.59 9.31
N ALA A 689 8.41 30.54 10.03
CA ALA A 689 7.91 29.18 9.87
C ALA A 689 7.39 28.64 11.20
N LEU A 690 6.46 27.68 11.15
CA LEU A 690 5.94 26.97 12.31
C LEU A 690 6.17 25.49 12.07
N GLN A 691 6.98 24.87 12.93
CA GLN A 691 7.11 23.44 12.94
C GLN A 691 6.19 22.85 14.00
N LEU A 692 5.39 21.87 13.59
CA LEU A 692 4.44 21.12 14.40
C LEU A 692 4.92 19.67 14.49
N LYS A 693 4.86 19.09 15.68
CA LYS A 693 5.07 17.66 15.90
C LYS A 693 3.87 17.09 16.64
N PHE A 694 3.26 16.03 16.10
CA PHE A 694 2.11 15.38 16.72
C PHE A 694 1.91 13.97 16.18
N MET A 695 1.14 13.16 16.90
CA MET A 695 0.75 11.81 16.50
C MET A 695 -0.75 11.73 16.20
N LEU A 696 -1.10 11.03 15.13
CA LEU A 696 -2.48 10.71 14.79
C LEU A 696 -2.68 9.20 14.73
N SER A 697 -3.84 8.74 15.16
CA SER A 697 -4.29 7.36 14.96
C SER A 697 -4.39 7.02 13.46
N SER A 698 -4.47 5.72 13.17
CA SER A 698 -4.75 5.24 11.82
C SER A 698 -6.04 5.86 11.25
N SER A 699 -6.12 5.95 9.93
CA SER A 699 -7.27 6.51 9.20
C SER A 699 -7.55 8.01 9.48
N CYS A 700 -6.62 8.77 10.10
CA CYS A 700 -6.72 10.22 10.28
C CYS A 700 -5.90 11.01 9.25
N TYR A 701 -6.30 12.24 8.93
CA TYR A 701 -5.67 13.08 7.91
C TYR A 701 -4.97 14.28 8.55
N ALA A 702 -3.64 14.37 8.40
CA ALA A 702 -2.87 15.52 8.88
C ALA A 702 -3.33 16.86 8.27
N THR A 703 -3.83 16.85 7.03
CA THR A 703 -4.39 18.05 6.39
C THR A 703 -5.61 18.60 7.14
N MET A 704 -6.39 17.77 7.83
CA MET A 704 -7.52 18.23 8.64
C MET A 704 -7.06 18.90 9.95
N VAL A 705 -5.93 18.46 10.51
CA VAL A 705 -5.27 19.15 11.63
C VAL A 705 -4.78 20.53 11.20
N LEU A 706 -4.10 20.62 10.06
CA LEU A 706 -3.61 21.88 9.51
C LEU A 706 -4.74 22.83 9.14
N ARG A 707 -5.82 22.31 8.55
CA ARG A 707 -7.05 23.05 8.28
C ARG A 707 -7.63 23.64 9.56
N GLU A 708 -7.73 22.84 10.62
CA GLU A 708 -8.24 23.30 11.92
C GLU A 708 -7.36 24.38 12.54
N LEU A 709 -6.04 24.26 12.41
CA LEU A 709 -5.07 25.24 12.90
C LEU A 709 -5.13 26.58 12.15
N MET A 710 -5.12 26.51 10.83
CA MET A 710 -4.93 27.67 9.96
C MET A 710 -6.24 28.33 9.53
N LYS A 711 -7.36 27.61 9.63
CA LYS A 711 -8.70 28.04 9.16
C LYS A 711 -8.74 28.41 7.68
N ILE A 712 -7.87 27.80 6.89
CA ILE A 712 -7.82 27.94 5.43
C ILE A 712 -8.24 26.63 4.74
N PRO A 713 -8.71 26.68 3.49
CA PRO A 713 -9.02 25.48 2.72
C PRO A 713 -7.78 24.58 2.54
N SER A 714 -7.98 23.27 2.70
CA SER A 714 -6.94 22.24 2.57
C SER A 714 -6.63 21.83 1.12
N SER A 715 -7.16 22.55 0.13
CA SER A 715 -7.05 22.15 -1.27
C SER A 715 -5.62 22.33 -1.80
N VAL A 716 -5.17 21.36 -2.61
CA VAL A 716 -3.83 21.40 -3.21
C VAL A 716 -3.69 22.62 -4.14
N ALA A 717 -4.76 23.00 -4.84
CA ALA A 717 -4.78 24.16 -5.71
C ALA A 717 -4.55 25.46 -4.92
N TYR A 718 -5.21 25.60 -3.75
CA TYR A 718 -5.04 26.76 -2.87
C TYR A 718 -3.62 26.85 -2.31
N HIS A 719 -3.04 25.74 -1.84
CA HIS A 719 -1.64 25.78 -1.38
C HIS A 719 -0.64 26.02 -2.52
N LYS A 720 -0.94 25.59 -3.75
CA LYS A 720 -0.15 25.93 -4.93
C LYS A 720 -0.22 27.42 -5.28
N SER A 721 -1.38 28.05 -5.19
CA SER A 721 -1.51 29.51 -5.43
C SER A 721 -0.75 30.28 -4.36
N LEU A 722 -0.85 29.90 -3.08
CA LEU A 722 -0.05 30.51 -2.01
C LEU A 722 1.46 30.37 -2.24
N THR A 723 1.90 29.22 -2.76
CA THR A 723 3.33 29.04 -3.11
C THR A 723 3.74 29.99 -4.24
N ALA A 724 2.87 30.17 -5.25
CA ALA A 724 3.15 31.05 -6.39
C ALA A 724 3.11 32.54 -6.03
N GLU A 725 2.27 32.94 -5.08
CA GLU A 725 2.17 34.31 -4.57
C GLU A 725 3.30 34.66 -3.59
N GLY A 726 3.84 33.67 -2.88
CA GLY A 726 4.95 33.84 -1.94
C GLY A 726 6.35 33.64 -2.54
N SER A 727 6.47 33.30 -3.83
CA SER A 727 7.75 33.11 -4.54
C SER A 727 8.26 34.37 -5.23
#